data_AF-A0A7Y1Y5Y3-F1
#
_entry.id   AF-A0A7Y1Y5Y3-F1
#
_cell.length_a   1.000
_cell.length_b   1.000
_cell.length_c   1.000
_cell.angle_alpha   90.00
_cell.angle_beta   90.00
_cell.angle_gamma   90.00
#
_symmetry.space_group_name_H-M   'P 1'
#
loop_
_entity.id
_entity.type
_entity.pdbx_description
1 polymer ?
#
loop_
_entity_poly.entity_id
_entity_poly.type
_entity_poly.pdbx_seq_one_letter_code
_entity_poly.pdbx_strand_id
1 'polypeptide(L)'
;MPAEEAHEPTRRNWTSFWSLMGLQTQNAFNDKAIQFLLVPLGVWLTKEGLSSVPLEEAVDGGGRGGLAAYIEYLLAGLIVTPFILFAPIAGWVSDRFSKQRVIQFFAWFQMVVLSIILLAMWLRIFPLAVGGFFLLAVQSTFLSPAKLGIIKELLGSRRLAFASGMMEMFTILAILGGTILMGFWFDGRLALSGSGWQAGFVPVIALTVAATSAIVAAHLIERTPRQGRETWRWTIPLRHFEQLAEVLRERPLRLSALGVAYFWTFGGVVQLISVQISRELYGGEGSGFATALAWMMMAAGGGIAVGSVMASLLSKRHIELGLIPVGGIIMTLATACLAVADPETMFFFASLAGAGFGSAFFLVPVNAFLQDTCKPERRGSVLAGSNLLNCFFGMLAVGAQLGMKSLGLSTKMQFLVMAVTVIAATIYVVRLLPRHFLRWVLLSLVRVVYRIDVHHADRMPPAGGVVLAPNHVSYVDALILSAASPRPVQFVMASDFFDKALVGRVARLFETVPISRTRAKEAIRTAAEAVEAGGVVCIFPEGSLTRDGMLAELKKGYQLIARRADCPVVTAYVDGLWGSIFSFERGRFFWKIPRQFPYGVRVAFGEPRAADAAGVQVVRADLELLAGEMIASRREIAGSVEGILRHADPRRAAAGWWYDGAMKWCTWQEVREVVSGHRGVEEVGGDHAEARRWVDGWRRLAERGEEELRVLTGNALQVSEPLDLGDGKADMLLGAGAPEAAREVWGMILPALVGGRVVLAGDARPGELEEMLEGVGVRDAVGDAALASRLEAAGKAAMGIRLFRFGGGPQTEADASQRQFACHAAAGRILGVSMPHPPVRRGRPEERFGWKAGSHGRLLSGFAAKERDGGLEVLANGARPVVTLPGWRCDADGFLFGD
;
A
#
# COMPACT_ATOMS: atom_id res chain seq x y z
N MET A 1 -16.30 1.23 -20.84
CA MET A 1 -17.09 0.21 -20.12
C MET A 1 -17.98 0.96 -19.14
N PRO A 2 -19.30 0.72 -19.11
CA PRO A 2 -20.12 1.32 -18.06
C PRO A 2 -19.64 0.78 -16.71
N ALA A 3 -19.59 1.67 -15.72
CA ALA A 3 -19.09 1.41 -14.38
C ALA A 3 -19.84 0.22 -13.74
N GLU A 4 -19.18 -0.94 -13.62
CA GLU A 4 -19.54 -1.89 -12.56
C GLU A 4 -19.34 -1.12 -11.25
N GLU A 5 -20.43 -0.81 -10.57
CA GLU A 5 -20.45 -0.21 -9.24
C GLU A 5 -19.35 -0.85 -8.40
N ALA A 6 -18.41 -0.04 -7.92
CA ALA A 6 -17.37 -0.49 -7.03
C ALA A 6 -18.00 -0.85 -5.68
N HIS A 7 -18.57 -2.05 -5.61
CA HIS A 7 -19.16 -2.61 -4.41
C HIS A 7 -18.04 -2.86 -3.40
N GLU A 8 -17.97 -2.04 -2.35
CA GLU A 8 -17.14 -2.39 -1.21
C GLU A 8 -17.73 -3.64 -0.54
N PRO A 9 -16.91 -4.68 -0.28
CA PRO A 9 -17.43 -5.91 0.27
C PRO A 9 -17.94 -5.68 1.70
N THR A 10 -19.23 -5.92 1.87
CA THR A 10 -19.95 -5.97 3.15
C THR A 10 -19.35 -7.03 4.08
N ARG A 11 -19.67 -6.94 5.38
CA ARG A 11 -19.31 -7.97 6.36
C ARG A 11 -19.75 -9.37 5.94
N ARG A 12 -20.91 -9.48 5.27
CA ARG A 12 -21.46 -10.75 4.77
C ARG A 12 -20.64 -11.31 3.61
N ASN A 13 -20.16 -10.46 2.70
CA ASN A 13 -19.28 -10.90 1.62
C ASN A 13 -17.97 -11.48 2.19
N TRP A 14 -17.43 -10.85 3.23
CA TRP A 14 -16.24 -11.35 3.94
C TRP A 14 -16.47 -12.68 4.66
N THR A 15 -17.61 -12.84 5.35
CA THR A 15 -17.98 -14.14 5.93
C THR A 15 -18.09 -15.22 4.86
N SER A 16 -18.67 -14.89 3.70
CA SER A 16 -18.76 -15.80 2.56
C SER A 16 -17.38 -16.18 2.02
N PHE A 17 -16.46 -15.22 1.91
CA PHE A 17 -15.08 -15.47 1.50
C PHE A 17 -14.34 -16.43 2.45
N TRP A 18 -14.40 -16.19 3.76
CA TRP A 18 -13.74 -17.07 4.73
C TRP A 18 -14.38 -18.46 4.81
N SER A 19 -15.70 -18.54 4.62
CA SER A 19 -16.40 -19.83 4.49
C SER A 19 -15.94 -20.59 3.25
N LEU A 20 -15.78 -19.89 2.11
CA LEU A 20 -15.19 -20.45 0.90
C LEU A 20 -13.77 -20.97 1.12
N MET A 21 -12.94 -20.25 1.89
CA MET A 21 -11.59 -20.70 2.24
C MET A 21 -11.62 -22.00 3.06
N GLY A 22 -12.47 -22.08 4.10
CA GLY A 22 -12.62 -23.31 4.90
C GLY A 22 -13.05 -24.51 4.05
N LEU A 23 -14.04 -24.30 3.17
CA LEU A 23 -14.48 -25.32 2.21
C LEU A 23 -13.37 -25.74 1.24
N GLN A 24 -12.60 -24.78 0.72
CA GLN A 24 -11.46 -25.03 -0.18
C GLN A 24 -10.37 -25.85 0.51
N THR A 25 -9.94 -25.44 1.71
CA THR A 25 -8.94 -26.14 2.53
C THR A 25 -9.34 -27.59 2.74
N GLN A 26 -10.58 -27.80 3.15
CA GLN A 26 -11.07 -29.13 3.40
C GLN A 26 -11.14 -30.00 2.15
N ASN A 27 -11.63 -29.45 1.04
CA ASN A 27 -11.72 -30.19 -0.22
C ASN A 27 -10.32 -30.64 -0.69
N ALA A 28 -9.35 -29.71 -0.68
CA ALA A 28 -7.98 -30.00 -1.08
C ALA A 28 -7.30 -31.02 -0.14
N PHE A 29 -7.59 -30.95 1.17
CA PHE A 29 -7.10 -31.90 2.15
C PHE A 29 -7.69 -33.29 1.90
N ASN A 30 -9.01 -33.40 1.69
CA ASN A 30 -9.70 -34.67 1.47
C ASN A 30 -9.21 -35.38 0.21
N ASP A 31 -9.08 -34.66 -0.91
CA ASP A 31 -8.59 -35.22 -2.17
C ASP A 31 -7.20 -35.86 -2.00
N LYS A 32 -6.30 -35.16 -1.32
CA LYS A 32 -4.94 -35.67 -1.07
C LYS A 32 -4.89 -36.73 0.01
N ALA A 33 -5.65 -36.59 1.08
CA ALA A 33 -5.71 -37.58 2.13
C ALA A 33 -6.19 -38.94 1.59
N ILE A 34 -7.29 -38.97 0.83
CA ILE A 34 -7.78 -40.21 0.22
C ILE A 34 -6.77 -40.78 -0.76
N GLN A 35 -6.13 -39.94 -1.60
CA GLN A 35 -5.08 -40.38 -2.52
C GLN A 35 -3.95 -41.11 -1.76
N PHE A 36 -3.44 -40.49 -0.69
CA PHE A 36 -2.34 -41.01 0.12
C PHE A 36 -2.74 -42.15 1.07
N LEU A 37 -4.02 -42.47 1.19
CA LEU A 37 -4.51 -43.68 1.86
C LEU A 37 -4.69 -44.85 0.88
N LEU A 38 -5.26 -44.57 -0.29
CA LEU A 38 -5.56 -45.61 -1.28
C LEU A 38 -4.31 -46.14 -1.99
N VAL A 39 -3.30 -45.31 -2.21
CA VAL A 39 -2.04 -45.75 -2.84
C VAL A 39 -1.33 -46.80 -1.98
N PRO A 40 -0.98 -46.56 -0.70
CA PRO A 40 -0.39 -47.59 0.16
C PRO A 40 -1.30 -48.81 0.39
N LEU A 41 -2.61 -48.60 0.50
CA LEU A 41 -3.57 -49.70 0.64
C LEU A 41 -3.55 -50.64 -0.58
N GLY A 42 -3.53 -50.10 -1.79
CA GLY A 42 -3.45 -50.88 -3.02
C GLY A 42 -2.15 -51.67 -3.14
N VAL A 43 -1.02 -51.05 -2.75
CA VAL A 43 0.29 -51.71 -2.69
C VAL A 43 0.27 -52.87 -1.69
N TRP A 44 -0.25 -52.64 -0.48
CA TRP A 44 -0.39 -53.67 0.55
C TRP A 44 -1.29 -54.82 0.11
N LEU A 45 -2.47 -54.54 -0.46
CA LEU A 45 -3.40 -55.56 -0.95
C LEU A 45 -2.78 -56.47 -2.01
N THR A 46 -1.96 -55.90 -2.89
CA THR A 46 -1.22 -56.68 -3.87
C THR A 46 -0.19 -57.58 -3.19
N LYS A 47 0.61 -57.02 -2.28
CA LYS A 47 1.67 -57.75 -1.59
C LYS A 47 1.12 -58.97 -0.83
N GLU A 48 -0.07 -58.84 -0.24
CA GLU A 48 -0.74 -59.92 0.50
C GLU A 48 -1.55 -60.89 -0.40
N GLY A 49 -1.59 -60.68 -1.72
CA GLY A 49 -2.39 -61.51 -2.63
C GLY A 49 -3.91 -61.37 -2.43
N LEU A 50 -4.36 -60.28 -1.80
CA LEU A 50 -5.75 -60.02 -1.43
C LEU A 50 -6.49 -59.13 -2.44
N SER A 51 -5.85 -58.81 -3.57
CA SER A 51 -6.47 -57.97 -4.60
C SER A 51 -7.56 -58.73 -5.36
N SER A 52 -8.80 -58.23 -5.31
CA SER A 52 -9.93 -58.74 -6.10
C SER A 52 -9.89 -58.39 -7.59
N VAL A 53 -8.82 -57.73 -8.04
CA VAL A 53 -8.56 -57.38 -9.44
C VAL A 53 -7.54 -58.41 -9.94
N PRO A 54 -7.74 -59.05 -11.10
CA PRO A 54 -6.76 -59.95 -11.69
C PRO A 54 -5.54 -59.12 -12.12
N LEU A 55 -4.61 -58.89 -11.19
CA LEU A 55 -3.40 -58.07 -11.38
C LEU A 55 -2.19 -58.91 -11.81
N GLU A 56 -2.35 -60.24 -11.90
CA GLU A 56 -1.30 -61.19 -12.29
C GLU A 56 -1.20 -61.41 -13.81
N GLU A 57 -2.23 -61.10 -14.60
CA GLU A 57 -2.24 -61.30 -16.06
C GLU A 57 -2.10 -59.98 -16.83
N ALA A 58 -0.90 -59.42 -16.87
CA ALA A 58 -0.50 -58.54 -17.97
C ALA A 58 1.03 -58.46 -18.11
N VAL A 59 1.49 -58.82 -19.31
CA VAL A 59 2.83 -58.67 -19.91
C VAL A 59 3.79 -59.85 -19.68
N ASP A 60 3.67 -60.84 -20.57
CA ASP A 60 4.79 -61.68 -21.01
C ASP A 60 5.90 -60.78 -21.61
N GLY A 61 6.92 -60.47 -20.80
CA GLY A 61 7.98 -59.57 -21.23
C GLY A 61 8.98 -59.20 -20.12
N GLY A 62 9.62 -60.20 -19.51
CA GLY A 62 10.96 -60.02 -18.91
C GLY A 62 11.15 -59.06 -17.72
N GLY A 63 10.09 -58.62 -17.03
CA GLY A 63 10.20 -57.80 -15.81
C GLY A 63 9.17 -58.23 -14.77
N ARG A 64 9.61 -58.62 -13.57
CA ARG A 64 8.71 -58.93 -12.45
C ARG A 64 7.95 -57.67 -12.03
N GLY A 65 6.73 -57.49 -12.51
CA GLY A 65 5.80 -56.45 -12.04
C GLY A 65 4.51 -56.42 -12.84
N GLY A 66 3.48 -57.12 -12.38
CA GLY A 66 2.13 -57.04 -12.95
C GLY A 66 1.50 -55.65 -12.79
N LEU A 67 0.23 -55.51 -13.17
CA LEU A 67 -0.54 -54.24 -13.18
C LEU A 67 -0.56 -53.55 -11.79
N ALA A 68 -0.32 -54.32 -10.73
CA ALA A 68 -0.15 -53.83 -9.37
C ALA A 68 1.08 -52.94 -9.12
N ALA A 69 2.16 -53.12 -9.88
CA ALA A 69 3.32 -52.23 -9.84
C ALA A 69 2.99 -50.81 -10.34
N TYR A 70 1.80 -50.62 -10.94
CA TYR A 70 1.35 -49.38 -11.54
C TYR A 70 0.17 -48.71 -10.82
N ILE A 71 -0.24 -49.21 -9.66
CA ILE A 71 -1.42 -48.71 -8.92
C ILE A 71 -1.31 -47.23 -8.54
N GLU A 72 -0.10 -46.78 -8.20
CA GLU A 72 0.21 -45.38 -7.91
C GLU A 72 -0.06 -44.48 -9.13
N TYR A 73 0.42 -44.90 -10.31
CA TYR A 73 0.23 -44.15 -11.57
C TYR A 73 -1.22 -44.13 -12.01
N LEU A 74 -1.95 -45.25 -11.82
CA LEU A 74 -3.36 -45.34 -12.14
C LEU A 74 -4.19 -44.40 -11.26
N LEU A 75 -3.94 -44.38 -9.95
CA LEU A 75 -4.60 -43.45 -9.02
C LEU A 75 -4.23 -41.99 -9.30
N ALA A 76 -2.97 -41.69 -9.62
CA ALA A 76 -2.56 -40.35 -10.01
C ALA A 76 -3.25 -39.89 -11.31
N GLY A 77 -3.38 -40.78 -12.30
CA GLY A 77 -4.10 -40.53 -13.55
C GLY A 77 -5.58 -40.25 -13.33
N LEU A 78 -6.24 -41.00 -12.44
CA LEU A 78 -7.66 -40.83 -12.12
C LEU A 78 -8.03 -39.45 -11.58
N ILE A 79 -7.10 -38.70 -10.98
CA ILE A 79 -7.35 -37.32 -10.55
C ILE A 79 -7.46 -36.39 -11.75
N VAL A 80 -6.60 -36.58 -12.76
CA VAL A 80 -6.49 -35.69 -13.91
C VAL A 80 -7.58 -36.00 -14.94
N THR A 81 -7.97 -37.27 -15.07
CA THR A 81 -8.94 -37.72 -16.10
C THR A 81 -10.26 -36.95 -16.06
N PRO A 82 -10.94 -36.74 -14.91
CA PRO A 82 -12.18 -35.96 -14.86
C PRO A 82 -12.02 -34.51 -15.32
N PHE A 83 -10.88 -33.87 -14.99
CA PHE A 83 -10.61 -32.50 -15.43
C PHE A 83 -10.53 -32.41 -16.95
N ILE A 84 -9.99 -33.44 -17.60
CA ILE A 84 -9.95 -33.53 -19.06
C ILE A 84 -11.34 -33.83 -19.62
N LEU A 85 -12.06 -34.81 -19.07
CA LEU A 85 -13.34 -35.28 -19.63
C LEU A 85 -14.50 -34.30 -19.40
N PHE A 86 -14.58 -33.66 -18.24
CA PHE A 86 -15.75 -32.89 -17.82
C PHE A 86 -15.54 -31.38 -17.82
N ALA A 87 -14.36 -30.86 -18.20
CA ALA A 87 -14.06 -29.42 -18.20
C ALA A 87 -15.15 -28.54 -18.87
N PRO A 88 -15.65 -28.84 -20.09
CA PRO A 88 -16.67 -28.01 -20.73
C PRO A 88 -17.98 -27.95 -19.98
N ILE A 89 -18.39 -29.09 -19.43
CA ILE A 89 -19.62 -29.20 -18.66
C ILE A 89 -19.44 -28.46 -17.33
N ALA A 90 -18.29 -28.58 -16.68
CA ALA A 90 -17.97 -27.84 -15.47
C ALA A 90 -17.99 -26.32 -15.68
N GLY A 91 -17.39 -25.83 -16.77
CA GLY A 91 -17.45 -24.42 -17.15
C GLY A 91 -18.88 -23.94 -17.39
N TRP A 92 -19.66 -24.70 -18.15
CA TRP A 92 -21.07 -24.39 -18.42
C TRP A 92 -21.92 -24.40 -17.14
N VAL A 93 -21.76 -25.39 -16.24
CA VAL A 93 -22.49 -25.45 -14.97
C VAL A 93 -22.18 -24.23 -14.10
N SER A 94 -20.90 -23.83 -14.04
CA SER A 94 -20.45 -22.66 -13.27
C SER A 94 -21.03 -21.34 -13.80
N ASP A 95 -21.15 -21.20 -15.12
CA ASP A 95 -21.71 -20.00 -15.75
C ASP A 95 -23.25 -19.97 -15.69
N ARG A 96 -23.91 -21.12 -15.93
CA ARG A 96 -25.37 -21.24 -16.05
C ARG A 96 -26.13 -21.08 -14.73
N PHE A 97 -25.57 -21.63 -13.66
CA PHE A 97 -26.19 -21.66 -12.34
C PHE A 97 -25.53 -20.65 -11.39
N SER A 98 -26.18 -20.37 -10.26
CA SER A 98 -25.56 -19.53 -9.23
C SER A 98 -24.39 -20.31 -8.62
N LYS A 99 -23.21 -19.69 -8.54
CA LYS A 99 -21.98 -20.34 -8.06
C LYS A 99 -22.15 -20.91 -6.65
N GLN A 100 -22.88 -20.20 -5.79
CA GLN A 100 -23.26 -20.68 -4.46
C GLN A 100 -23.99 -22.03 -4.51
N ARG A 101 -24.97 -22.20 -5.39
CA ARG A 101 -25.74 -23.46 -5.51
C ARG A 101 -24.89 -24.60 -6.03
N VAL A 102 -23.99 -24.31 -6.98
CA VAL A 102 -23.02 -25.29 -7.48
C VAL A 102 -22.13 -25.75 -6.32
N ILE A 103 -21.61 -24.82 -5.52
CA ILE A 103 -20.79 -25.12 -4.35
C ILE A 103 -21.55 -25.97 -3.30
N GLN A 104 -22.79 -25.61 -2.98
CA GLN A 104 -23.63 -26.35 -2.03
C GLN A 104 -23.92 -27.78 -2.51
N PHE A 105 -24.27 -27.95 -3.78
CA PHE A 105 -24.54 -29.25 -4.36
C PHE A 105 -23.30 -30.15 -4.26
N PHE A 106 -22.13 -29.65 -4.65
CA PHE A 106 -20.90 -30.44 -4.64
C PHE A 106 -20.30 -30.65 -3.24
N ALA A 107 -20.65 -29.84 -2.24
CA ALA A 107 -20.35 -30.13 -0.83
C ALA A 107 -21.15 -31.34 -0.32
N TRP A 108 -22.46 -31.41 -0.64
CA TRP A 108 -23.27 -32.60 -0.34
C TRP A 108 -22.82 -33.83 -1.11
N PHE A 109 -22.52 -33.66 -2.42
CA PHE A 109 -21.99 -34.74 -3.24
C PHE A 109 -20.71 -35.33 -2.66
N GLN A 110 -19.79 -34.50 -2.17
CA GLN A 110 -18.57 -34.96 -1.50
C GLN A 110 -18.85 -35.84 -0.28
N MET A 111 -19.83 -35.49 0.57
CA MET A 111 -20.25 -36.30 1.72
C MET A 111 -20.76 -37.68 1.28
N VAL A 112 -21.60 -37.72 0.25
CA VAL A 112 -22.12 -38.98 -0.31
C VAL A 112 -20.98 -39.85 -0.82
N VAL A 113 -20.04 -39.27 -1.57
CA VAL A 113 -18.90 -40.01 -2.11
C VAL A 113 -17.96 -40.51 -1.01
N LEU A 114 -17.66 -39.71 0.02
CA LEU A 114 -16.87 -40.16 1.17
C LEU A 114 -17.57 -41.29 1.93
N SER A 115 -18.91 -41.25 2.03
CA SER A 115 -19.70 -42.33 2.62
C SER A 115 -19.63 -43.61 1.79
N ILE A 116 -19.58 -43.52 0.46
CA ILE A 116 -19.35 -44.66 -0.44
C ILE A 116 -17.95 -45.25 -0.23
N ILE A 117 -16.92 -44.40 -0.12
CA ILE A 117 -15.55 -44.86 0.18
C ILE A 117 -15.49 -45.52 1.56
N LEU A 118 -16.17 -44.96 2.56
CA LEU A 118 -16.26 -45.54 3.90
C LEU A 118 -16.92 -46.92 3.87
N LEU A 119 -18.04 -47.05 3.15
CA LEU A 119 -18.72 -48.32 2.93
C LEU A 119 -17.80 -49.32 2.20
N ALA A 120 -17.05 -48.86 1.20
CA ALA A 120 -16.08 -49.68 0.48
C ALA A 120 -14.97 -50.20 1.40
N MET A 121 -14.46 -49.37 2.32
CA MET A 121 -13.48 -49.78 3.32
C MET A 121 -14.06 -50.80 4.31
N TRP A 122 -15.31 -50.60 4.74
CA TRP A 122 -16.01 -51.52 5.63
C TRP A 122 -16.24 -52.89 4.99
N LEU A 123 -16.70 -52.90 3.73
CA LEU A 123 -16.91 -54.10 2.92
C LEU A 123 -15.61 -54.70 2.36
N ARG A 124 -14.47 -54.00 2.51
CA ARG A 124 -13.16 -54.39 1.97
C ARG A 124 -13.14 -54.54 0.43
N ILE A 125 -13.87 -53.69 -0.28
CA ILE A 125 -13.98 -53.69 -1.75
C ILE A 125 -13.12 -52.57 -2.33
N PHE A 126 -11.89 -52.89 -2.70
CA PHE A 126 -10.93 -51.88 -3.19
C PHE A 126 -11.38 -51.17 -4.47
N PRO A 127 -11.91 -51.86 -5.51
CA PRO A 127 -12.40 -51.18 -6.71
C PRO A 127 -13.50 -50.16 -6.45
N LEU A 128 -14.38 -50.40 -5.47
CA LEU A 128 -15.43 -49.45 -5.09
C LEU A 128 -14.84 -48.20 -4.43
N ALA A 129 -13.78 -48.35 -3.63
CA ALA A 129 -13.06 -47.22 -3.06
C ALA A 129 -12.36 -46.37 -4.12
N VAL A 130 -11.73 -47.02 -5.11
CA VAL A 130 -11.13 -46.35 -6.28
C VAL A 130 -12.20 -45.63 -7.13
N GLY A 131 -13.36 -46.26 -7.33
CA GLY A 131 -14.51 -45.62 -7.99
C GLY A 131 -15.02 -44.39 -7.23
N GLY A 132 -15.10 -44.47 -5.90
CA GLY A 132 -15.40 -43.32 -5.05
C GLY A 132 -14.35 -42.20 -5.18
N PHE A 133 -13.07 -42.55 -5.23
CA PHE A 133 -12.00 -41.57 -5.47
C PHE A 133 -12.10 -40.87 -6.83
N PHE A 134 -12.45 -41.61 -7.89
CA PHE A 134 -12.75 -41.00 -9.20
C PHE A 134 -13.93 -40.02 -9.10
N LEU A 135 -14.99 -40.36 -8.36
CA LEU A 135 -16.12 -39.45 -8.14
C LEU A 135 -15.72 -38.19 -7.34
N LEU A 136 -14.78 -38.28 -6.40
CA LEU A 136 -14.19 -37.09 -5.76
C LEU A 136 -13.45 -36.21 -6.78
N ALA A 137 -12.67 -36.79 -7.68
CA ALA A 137 -11.99 -36.03 -8.72
C ALA A 137 -12.98 -35.38 -9.72
N VAL A 138 -14.10 -36.04 -10.03
CA VAL A 138 -15.23 -35.43 -10.76
C VAL A 138 -15.76 -34.22 -9.99
N GLN A 139 -16.04 -34.36 -8.69
CA GLN A 139 -16.50 -33.25 -7.85
C GLN A 139 -15.56 -32.05 -7.91
N SER A 140 -14.24 -32.27 -7.77
CA SER A 140 -13.24 -31.20 -7.78
C SER A 140 -13.17 -30.48 -9.14
N THR A 141 -13.42 -31.21 -10.23
CA THR A 141 -13.50 -30.64 -11.59
C THR A 141 -14.62 -29.60 -11.71
N PHE A 142 -15.82 -29.92 -11.23
CA PHE A 142 -16.97 -29.01 -11.31
C PHE A 142 -16.88 -27.86 -10.33
N LEU A 143 -16.30 -28.11 -9.16
CA LEU A 143 -16.24 -27.15 -8.09
C LEU A 143 -15.16 -26.07 -8.34
N SER A 144 -14.06 -26.41 -9.02
CA SER A 144 -12.95 -25.48 -9.34
C SER A 144 -13.38 -24.17 -10.02
N PRO A 145 -14.06 -24.17 -11.20
CA PRO A 145 -14.49 -22.93 -11.86
C PRO A 145 -15.53 -22.15 -11.05
N ALA A 146 -16.32 -22.81 -10.19
CA ALA A 146 -17.28 -22.15 -9.32
C ALA A 146 -16.60 -21.39 -8.18
N LYS A 147 -15.63 -22.01 -7.49
CA LYS A 147 -14.87 -21.37 -6.40
C LYS A 147 -14.00 -20.22 -6.89
N LEU A 148 -13.27 -20.41 -7.99
CA LEU A 148 -12.44 -19.34 -8.56
C LEU A 148 -13.32 -18.21 -9.11
N GLY A 149 -14.46 -18.55 -9.72
CA GLY A 149 -15.35 -17.57 -10.32
C GLY A 149 -16.11 -16.68 -9.32
N ILE A 150 -16.35 -17.15 -8.10
CA ILE A 150 -17.17 -16.45 -7.09
C ILE A 150 -16.37 -15.36 -6.35
N ILE A 151 -15.05 -15.47 -6.24
CA ILE A 151 -14.22 -14.54 -5.46
C ILE A 151 -14.37 -13.10 -5.94
N LYS A 152 -14.30 -12.87 -7.25
CA LYS A 152 -14.50 -11.54 -7.83
C LYS A 152 -15.92 -10.99 -7.60
N GLU A 153 -16.93 -11.86 -7.49
CA GLU A 153 -18.30 -11.45 -7.15
C GLU A 153 -18.44 -11.06 -5.68
N LEU A 154 -17.70 -11.70 -4.77
CA LEU A 154 -17.74 -11.41 -3.34
C LEU A 154 -16.92 -10.16 -2.96
N LEU A 155 -15.71 -10.02 -3.53
CA LEU A 155 -14.71 -9.05 -3.04
C LEU A 155 -14.34 -7.96 -4.05
N GLY A 156 -14.82 -8.06 -5.30
CA GLY A 156 -14.47 -7.15 -6.39
C GLY A 156 -13.02 -7.29 -6.87
N SER A 157 -12.69 -6.57 -7.95
CA SER A 157 -11.35 -6.60 -8.57
C SER A 157 -10.24 -6.08 -7.64
N ARG A 158 -10.56 -5.12 -6.77
CA ARG A 158 -9.59 -4.46 -5.87
C ARG A 158 -8.90 -5.43 -4.91
N ARG A 159 -9.64 -6.42 -4.41
CA ARG A 159 -9.16 -7.39 -3.40
C ARG A 159 -8.92 -8.78 -4.00
N LEU A 160 -9.00 -8.92 -5.32
CA LEU A 160 -8.91 -10.21 -6.01
C LEU A 160 -7.52 -10.86 -5.88
N ALA A 161 -6.44 -10.07 -5.94
CA ALA A 161 -5.08 -10.59 -5.73
C ALA A 161 -4.87 -11.11 -4.31
N PHE A 162 -5.32 -10.34 -3.30
CA PHE A 162 -5.32 -10.78 -1.91
C PHE A 162 -6.08 -12.09 -1.73
N ALA A 163 -7.31 -12.16 -2.27
CA ALA A 163 -8.16 -13.32 -2.15
C ALA A 163 -7.57 -14.56 -2.84
N SER A 164 -7.00 -14.38 -4.04
CA SER A 164 -6.32 -15.44 -4.79
C SER A 164 -5.14 -16.00 -4.01
N GLY A 165 -4.26 -15.15 -3.47
CA GLY A 165 -3.10 -15.64 -2.72
C GLY A 165 -3.45 -16.29 -1.39
N MET A 166 -4.50 -15.83 -0.68
CA MET A 166 -5.02 -16.56 0.48
C MET A 166 -5.56 -17.94 0.10
N MET A 167 -6.29 -18.03 -1.02
CA MET A 167 -6.80 -19.31 -1.53
C MET A 167 -5.67 -20.29 -1.86
N GLU A 168 -4.60 -19.82 -2.51
CA GLU A 168 -3.43 -20.65 -2.82
C GLU A 168 -2.74 -21.14 -1.54
N MET A 169 -2.51 -20.25 -0.56
CA MET A 169 -1.91 -20.61 0.72
C MET A 169 -2.69 -21.75 1.41
N PHE A 170 -4.01 -21.59 1.56
CA PHE A 170 -4.85 -22.61 2.20
C PHE A 170 -4.87 -23.92 1.42
N THR A 171 -4.86 -23.86 0.10
CA THR A 171 -4.84 -25.04 -0.77
C THR A 171 -3.53 -25.82 -0.60
N ILE A 172 -2.38 -25.14 -0.61
CA ILE A 172 -1.07 -25.78 -0.45
C ILE A 172 -0.89 -26.37 0.95
N LEU A 173 -1.27 -25.64 1.99
CA LEU A 173 -1.20 -26.16 3.37
C LEU A 173 -2.10 -27.39 3.55
N ALA A 174 -3.29 -27.40 2.94
CA ALA A 174 -4.18 -28.55 2.95
C ALA A 174 -3.59 -29.76 2.22
N ILE A 175 -3.01 -29.55 1.03
CA ILE A 175 -2.34 -30.61 0.24
C ILE A 175 -1.19 -31.22 1.03
N LEU A 176 -0.32 -30.38 1.62
CA LEU A 176 0.79 -30.83 2.45
C LEU A 176 0.30 -31.57 3.70
N GLY A 177 -0.66 -30.99 4.41
CA GLY A 177 -1.23 -31.60 5.62
C GLY A 177 -1.83 -32.98 5.32
N GLY A 178 -2.60 -33.12 4.24
CA GLY A 178 -3.21 -34.39 3.85
C GLY A 178 -2.16 -35.43 3.47
N THR A 179 -1.13 -35.02 2.73
CA THR A 179 -0.03 -35.90 2.29
C THR A 179 0.78 -36.43 3.48
N ILE A 180 1.21 -35.53 4.36
CA ILE A 180 2.09 -35.84 5.49
C ILE A 180 1.32 -36.64 6.55
N LEU A 181 0.15 -36.14 6.97
CA LEU A 181 -0.61 -36.75 8.06
C LEU A 181 -1.07 -38.16 7.70
N MET A 182 -1.56 -38.38 6.47
CA MET A 182 -2.02 -39.71 6.07
C MET A 182 -0.88 -40.69 5.88
N GLY A 183 0.27 -40.26 5.35
CA GLY A 183 1.45 -41.11 5.22
C GLY A 183 1.89 -41.65 6.58
N PHE A 184 2.15 -40.76 7.55
CA PHE A 184 2.56 -41.17 8.90
C PHE A 184 1.50 -42.01 9.62
N TRP A 185 0.21 -41.66 9.48
CA TRP A 185 -0.87 -42.42 10.09
C TRP A 185 -0.94 -43.84 9.52
N PHE A 186 -0.92 -43.98 8.19
CA PHE A 186 -1.08 -45.27 7.53
C PHE A 186 0.06 -46.22 7.92
N ASP A 187 1.31 -45.76 7.81
CA ASP A 187 2.49 -46.57 8.15
C ASP A 187 2.49 -46.97 9.64
N GLY A 188 2.23 -46.02 10.54
CA GLY A 188 2.18 -46.28 11.97
C GLY A 188 1.07 -47.26 12.35
N ARG A 189 -0.12 -47.13 11.75
CA ARG A 189 -1.24 -48.02 12.05
C ARG A 189 -1.08 -49.38 11.39
N LEU A 190 -0.47 -49.46 10.21
CA LEU A 190 -0.14 -50.72 9.54
C LEU A 190 0.85 -51.53 10.40
N ALA A 191 1.88 -50.89 10.96
CA ALA A 191 2.85 -51.53 11.84
C ALA A 191 2.21 -52.11 13.12
N LEU A 192 1.16 -51.47 13.65
CA LEU A 192 0.46 -51.92 14.85
C LEU A 192 -0.63 -52.97 14.60
N SER A 193 -1.37 -52.84 13.50
CA SER A 193 -2.57 -53.66 13.23
C SER A 193 -2.34 -54.81 12.25
N GLY A 194 -1.26 -54.75 11.45
CA GLY A 194 -0.99 -55.71 10.38
C GLY A 194 -1.99 -55.66 9.22
N SER A 195 -3.01 -54.78 9.26
CA SER A 195 -4.09 -54.74 8.27
C SER A 195 -4.19 -53.36 7.62
N GLY A 196 -3.93 -53.29 6.31
CA GLY A 196 -4.08 -52.05 5.54
C GLY A 196 -5.51 -51.49 5.58
N TRP A 197 -6.52 -52.35 5.62
CA TRP A 197 -7.92 -51.93 5.77
C TRP A 197 -8.17 -51.17 7.07
N GLN A 198 -7.64 -51.66 8.20
CA GLN A 198 -7.78 -50.96 9.48
C GLN A 198 -6.99 -49.66 9.52
N ALA A 199 -5.82 -49.62 8.86
CA ALA A 199 -5.02 -48.41 8.72
C ALA A 199 -5.76 -47.30 7.97
N GLY A 200 -6.48 -47.65 6.89
CA GLY A 200 -7.26 -46.71 6.07
C GLY A 200 -8.65 -46.35 6.62
N PHE A 201 -9.31 -47.23 7.37
CA PHE A 201 -10.71 -47.07 7.77
C PHE A 201 -10.96 -45.85 8.69
N VAL A 202 -10.15 -45.69 9.75
CA VAL A 202 -10.34 -44.62 10.75
C VAL A 202 -10.18 -43.21 10.13
N PRO A 203 -9.15 -42.93 9.31
CA PRO A 203 -9.07 -41.67 8.59
C PRO A 203 -10.28 -41.40 7.71
N VAL A 204 -10.80 -42.40 6.98
CA VAL A 204 -11.98 -42.19 6.12
C VAL A 204 -13.22 -41.79 6.94
N ILE A 205 -13.40 -42.35 8.15
CA ILE A 205 -14.43 -41.88 9.09
C ILE A 205 -14.19 -40.41 9.44
N ALA A 206 -12.97 -40.05 9.85
CA ALA A 206 -12.64 -38.69 10.24
C ALA A 206 -12.86 -37.69 9.08
N LEU A 207 -12.48 -38.04 7.85
CA LEU A 207 -12.72 -37.24 6.64
C LEU A 207 -14.21 -37.09 6.34
N THR A 208 -15.00 -38.16 6.51
CA THR A 208 -16.46 -38.14 6.31
C THR A 208 -17.14 -37.24 7.33
N VAL A 209 -16.81 -37.37 8.63
CA VAL A 209 -17.32 -36.49 9.69
C VAL A 209 -16.90 -35.06 9.43
N ALA A 210 -15.64 -34.84 9.07
CA ALA A 210 -15.14 -33.52 8.75
C ALA A 210 -15.98 -32.90 7.63
N ALA A 211 -16.39 -33.65 6.58
CA ALA A 211 -17.13 -33.09 5.42
C ALA A 211 -18.42 -32.34 5.79
N THR A 212 -18.96 -32.55 6.99
CA THR A 212 -20.04 -31.72 7.54
C THR A 212 -19.67 -30.23 7.63
N SER A 213 -18.41 -29.89 7.96
CA SER A 213 -17.95 -28.51 8.03
C SER A 213 -17.90 -27.83 6.65
N ALA A 214 -17.55 -28.55 5.58
CA ALA A 214 -17.65 -28.04 4.20
C ALA A 214 -19.11 -27.73 3.83
N ILE A 215 -20.06 -28.58 4.24
CA ILE A 215 -21.48 -28.34 4.02
C ILE A 215 -21.92 -27.07 4.75
N VAL A 216 -21.59 -26.94 6.04
CA VAL A 216 -21.91 -25.74 6.82
C VAL A 216 -21.32 -24.50 6.15
N ALA A 217 -20.03 -24.54 5.80
CA ALA A 217 -19.35 -23.46 5.11
C ALA A 217 -20.02 -23.10 3.77
N ALA A 218 -20.45 -24.09 2.98
CA ALA A 218 -21.16 -23.85 1.71
C ALA A 218 -22.50 -23.13 1.89
N HIS A 219 -23.19 -23.34 3.01
CA HIS A 219 -24.47 -22.68 3.31
C HIS A 219 -24.30 -21.27 3.89
N LEU A 220 -23.14 -20.95 4.46
CA LEU A 220 -22.79 -19.61 4.93
C LEU A 220 -22.41 -18.65 3.79
N ILE A 221 -22.02 -19.17 2.63
CA ILE A 221 -21.76 -18.38 1.42
C ILE A 221 -23.07 -17.74 0.94
N GLU A 222 -23.06 -16.45 0.63
CA GLU A 222 -24.23 -15.75 0.10
C GLU A 222 -24.56 -16.11 -1.35
N ARG A 223 -25.77 -15.74 -1.78
CA ARG A 223 -26.25 -16.05 -3.12
C ARG A 223 -25.72 -15.05 -4.15
N THR A 224 -24.97 -15.56 -5.12
CA THR A 224 -24.50 -14.74 -6.25
C THR A 224 -25.41 -14.86 -7.48
N PRO A 225 -25.53 -13.80 -8.31
CA PRO A 225 -26.39 -13.79 -9.48
C PRO A 225 -25.94 -14.81 -10.54
N ARG A 226 -26.88 -15.23 -11.39
CA ARG A 226 -26.58 -16.08 -12.55
C ARG A 226 -26.08 -15.19 -13.68
N GLN A 227 -24.87 -15.45 -14.17
CA GLN A 227 -24.22 -14.63 -15.21
C GLN A 227 -24.43 -15.20 -16.62
N GLY A 228 -24.36 -16.52 -16.77
CA GLY A 228 -24.51 -17.22 -18.06
C GLY A 228 -25.97 -17.45 -18.47
N ARG A 229 -26.26 -17.23 -19.75
CA ARG A 229 -27.61 -17.38 -20.35
C ARG A 229 -27.78 -18.62 -21.24
N GLU A 230 -26.69 -19.32 -21.57
CA GLU A 230 -26.72 -20.45 -22.51
C GLU A 230 -27.45 -21.69 -21.94
N THR A 231 -28.45 -22.20 -22.66
CA THR A 231 -29.18 -23.43 -22.29
C THR A 231 -28.40 -24.70 -22.67
N TRP A 232 -28.75 -25.84 -22.07
CA TRP A 232 -28.13 -27.12 -22.39
C TRP A 232 -28.23 -27.44 -23.89
N ARG A 233 -27.11 -27.89 -24.47
CA ARG A 233 -26.99 -28.41 -25.83
C ARG A 233 -26.08 -29.63 -25.80
N TRP A 234 -26.43 -30.68 -26.54
CA TRP A 234 -25.62 -31.90 -26.64
C TRP A 234 -24.23 -31.68 -27.27
N THR A 235 -23.99 -30.51 -27.86
CA THR A 235 -22.66 -30.10 -28.33
C THR A 235 -21.73 -29.66 -27.21
N ILE A 236 -22.24 -29.27 -26.02
CA ILE A 236 -21.43 -28.72 -24.92
C ILE A 236 -20.29 -29.66 -24.51
N PRO A 237 -20.50 -30.97 -24.33
CA PRO A 237 -19.42 -31.91 -24.01
C PRO A 237 -18.38 -32.07 -25.12
N LEU A 238 -18.59 -31.54 -26.33
CA LEU A 238 -17.63 -31.61 -27.43
C LEU A 238 -16.80 -30.31 -27.57
N ARG A 239 -17.09 -29.28 -26.75
CA ARG A 239 -16.47 -27.96 -26.83
C ARG A 239 -15.14 -27.83 -26.06
N HIS A 240 -14.50 -28.94 -25.66
CA HIS A 240 -13.20 -28.94 -24.96
C HIS A 240 -12.17 -28.03 -25.62
N PHE A 241 -12.00 -28.23 -26.92
CA PHE A 241 -11.00 -27.49 -27.69
C PHE A 241 -11.48 -26.09 -28.09
N GLU A 242 -12.80 -25.83 -28.11
CA GLU A 242 -13.33 -24.48 -28.35
C GLU A 242 -13.06 -23.55 -27.16
N GLN A 243 -13.31 -24.00 -25.93
CA GLN A 243 -13.02 -23.23 -24.72
C GLN A 243 -11.51 -22.97 -24.58
N LEU A 244 -10.68 -23.99 -24.83
CA LEU A 244 -9.24 -23.82 -24.83
C LEU A 244 -8.79 -22.84 -25.93
N ALA A 245 -9.33 -22.97 -27.15
CA ALA A 245 -9.03 -22.06 -28.26
C ALA A 245 -9.43 -20.62 -27.94
N GLU A 246 -10.53 -20.40 -27.22
CA GLU A 246 -10.94 -19.08 -26.75
C GLU A 246 -9.88 -18.45 -25.83
N VAL A 247 -9.43 -19.20 -24.82
CA VAL A 247 -8.37 -18.75 -23.91
C VAL A 247 -7.09 -18.41 -24.68
N LEU A 248 -6.72 -19.25 -25.66
CA LEU A 248 -5.53 -19.04 -26.47
C LEU A 248 -5.69 -17.95 -27.52
N ARG A 249 -6.90 -17.51 -27.87
CA ARG A 249 -7.13 -16.47 -28.89
C ARG A 249 -6.93 -15.07 -28.32
N GLU A 250 -7.39 -14.82 -27.10
CA GLU A 250 -7.22 -13.53 -26.44
C GLU A 250 -5.84 -13.41 -25.80
N ARG A 251 -5.03 -12.46 -26.26
CA ARG A 251 -3.62 -12.32 -25.79
C ARG A 251 -3.50 -12.23 -24.26
N PRO A 252 -4.28 -11.42 -23.53
CA PRO A 252 -4.18 -11.35 -22.07
C PRO A 252 -4.50 -12.71 -21.41
N LEU A 253 -5.61 -13.35 -21.78
CA LEU A 253 -6.01 -14.65 -21.25
C LEU A 253 -4.98 -15.74 -21.57
N ARG A 254 -4.49 -15.78 -22.80
CA ARG A 254 -3.45 -16.73 -23.25
C ARG A 254 -2.20 -16.62 -22.40
N LEU A 255 -1.67 -15.40 -22.23
CA LEU A 255 -0.42 -15.19 -21.50
C LEU A 255 -0.57 -15.55 -20.02
N SER A 256 -1.72 -15.25 -19.42
CA SER A 256 -1.97 -15.59 -18.02
C SER A 256 -2.20 -17.09 -17.81
N ALA A 257 -2.99 -17.74 -18.68
CA ALA A 257 -3.20 -19.18 -18.61
C ALA A 257 -1.90 -19.96 -18.83
N LEU A 258 -1.06 -19.54 -19.79
CA LEU A 258 0.29 -20.11 -19.98
C LEU A 258 1.19 -19.89 -18.76
N GLY A 259 1.09 -18.72 -18.10
CA GLY A 259 1.81 -18.47 -16.84
C GLY A 259 1.36 -19.41 -15.72
N VAL A 260 0.06 -19.59 -15.51
CA VAL A 260 -0.47 -20.55 -14.53
C VAL A 260 -0.01 -21.97 -14.86
N ALA A 261 -0.12 -22.38 -16.12
CA ALA A 261 0.30 -23.71 -16.58
C ALA A 261 1.80 -23.94 -16.37
N TYR A 262 2.64 -22.94 -16.65
CA TYR A 262 4.09 -22.98 -16.41
C TYR A 262 4.42 -23.19 -14.92
N PHE A 263 3.73 -22.50 -14.01
CA PHE A 263 3.90 -22.72 -12.56
C PHE A 263 3.62 -24.18 -12.18
N TRP A 264 2.52 -24.75 -12.64
CA TRP A 264 2.15 -26.13 -12.31
C TRP A 264 3.13 -27.14 -12.93
N THR A 265 3.64 -26.87 -14.13
CA THR A 265 4.74 -27.66 -14.71
C THR A 265 6.00 -27.59 -13.86
N PHE A 266 6.44 -26.39 -13.49
CA PHE A 266 7.64 -26.20 -12.65
C PHE A 266 7.50 -26.93 -11.32
N GLY A 267 6.39 -26.72 -10.59
CA GLY A 267 6.13 -27.39 -9.32
C GLY A 267 6.05 -28.91 -9.47
N GLY A 268 5.42 -29.40 -10.55
CA GLY A 268 5.33 -30.83 -10.86
C GLY A 268 6.70 -31.47 -11.11
N VAL A 269 7.59 -30.81 -11.88
CA VAL A 269 8.95 -31.32 -12.10
C VAL A 269 9.75 -31.29 -10.78
N VAL A 270 9.72 -30.19 -10.01
CA VAL A 270 10.36 -30.11 -8.69
C VAL A 270 9.88 -31.23 -7.76
N GLN A 271 8.58 -31.52 -7.75
CA GLN A 271 8.01 -32.62 -6.97
C GLN A 271 8.57 -33.97 -7.41
N LEU A 272 8.59 -34.26 -8.71
CA LEU A 272 9.10 -35.52 -9.23
C LEU A 272 10.62 -35.69 -9.01
N ILE A 273 11.40 -34.60 -9.12
CA ILE A 273 12.83 -34.61 -8.77
C ILE A 273 13.00 -34.91 -7.27
N SER A 274 12.15 -34.34 -6.41
CA SER A 274 12.21 -34.58 -4.96
C SER A 274 11.89 -36.04 -4.61
N VAL A 275 10.93 -36.66 -5.32
CA VAL A 275 10.66 -38.11 -5.23
C VAL A 275 11.87 -38.92 -5.68
N GLN A 276 12.54 -38.53 -6.77
CA GLN A 276 13.76 -39.18 -7.25
C GLN A 276 14.89 -39.09 -6.22
N ILE A 277 15.18 -37.91 -5.68
CA ILE A 277 16.23 -37.70 -4.68
C ILE A 277 15.98 -38.56 -3.44
N SER A 278 14.75 -38.55 -2.93
CA SER A 278 14.42 -39.37 -1.76
C SER A 278 14.67 -40.86 -2.02
N ARG A 279 14.36 -41.34 -3.23
CA ARG A 279 14.59 -42.73 -3.63
C ARG A 279 16.08 -43.07 -3.75
N GLU A 280 16.89 -42.14 -4.25
CA GLU A 280 18.36 -42.30 -4.37
C GLU A 280 19.04 -42.35 -2.99
N LEU A 281 18.57 -41.58 -2.02
CA LEU A 281 19.15 -41.52 -0.68
C LEU A 281 18.77 -42.71 0.22
N TYR A 282 17.49 -43.11 0.20
CA TYR A 282 16.93 -44.05 1.19
C TYR A 282 16.41 -45.35 0.60
N GLY A 283 16.58 -45.57 -0.71
CA GLY A 283 16.32 -46.86 -1.34
C GLY A 283 14.87 -47.33 -1.27
N GLY A 284 13.90 -46.50 -1.66
CA GLY A 284 12.50 -46.84 -2.01
C GLY A 284 11.58 -47.49 -0.97
N GLU A 285 12.10 -48.36 -0.09
CA GLU A 285 11.39 -49.19 0.88
C GLU A 285 11.92 -48.98 2.32
N GLY A 286 12.91 -48.08 2.52
CA GLY A 286 13.51 -47.77 3.81
C GLY A 286 12.73 -46.72 4.64
N SER A 287 12.92 -46.73 5.96
CA SER A 287 12.26 -45.85 6.95
C SER A 287 12.55 -44.35 6.80
N GLY A 288 13.42 -43.94 5.87
CA GLY A 288 13.78 -42.54 5.60
C GLY A 288 13.13 -41.91 4.36
N PHE A 289 12.63 -42.71 3.39
CA PHE A 289 12.13 -42.20 2.11
C PHE A 289 10.93 -41.24 2.27
N ALA A 290 9.89 -41.67 3.00
CA ALA A 290 8.69 -40.88 3.19
C ALA A 290 8.99 -39.59 3.97
N THR A 291 9.85 -39.68 4.99
CA THR A 291 10.26 -38.56 5.83
C THR A 291 11.06 -37.51 5.04
N ALA A 292 12.04 -37.93 4.24
CA ALA A 292 12.84 -37.02 3.42
C ALA A 292 11.97 -36.31 2.37
N LEU A 293 11.08 -37.05 1.70
CA LEU A 293 10.12 -36.47 0.75
C LEU A 293 9.18 -35.48 1.45
N ALA A 294 8.68 -35.80 2.64
CA ALA A 294 7.82 -34.91 3.42
C ALA A 294 8.51 -33.59 3.77
N TRP A 295 9.77 -33.63 4.21
CA TRP A 295 10.55 -32.41 4.49
C TRP A 295 10.81 -31.56 3.25
N MET A 296 11.11 -32.18 2.11
CA MET A 296 11.30 -31.45 0.84
C MET A 296 9.99 -30.79 0.40
N MET A 297 8.86 -31.51 0.48
CA MET A 297 7.55 -30.95 0.17
C MET A 297 7.14 -29.85 1.14
N MET A 298 7.48 -29.99 2.44
CA MET A 298 7.25 -28.94 3.43
C MET A 298 8.08 -27.69 3.14
N ALA A 299 9.34 -27.83 2.73
CA ALA A 299 10.17 -26.70 2.34
C ALA A 299 9.59 -26.00 1.10
N ALA A 300 9.31 -26.75 0.02
CA ALA A 300 8.74 -26.20 -1.21
C ALA A 300 7.38 -25.52 -0.96
N GLY A 301 6.42 -26.26 -0.38
CA GLY A 301 5.06 -25.75 -0.16
C GLY A 301 4.97 -24.73 0.98
N GLY A 302 5.84 -24.80 1.99
CA GLY A 302 5.99 -23.75 3.01
C GLY A 302 6.47 -22.44 2.38
N GLY A 303 7.42 -22.51 1.45
CA GLY A 303 7.82 -21.38 0.61
C GLY A 303 6.64 -20.79 -0.17
N ILE A 304 5.83 -21.64 -0.83
CA ILE A 304 4.64 -21.18 -1.56
C ILE A 304 3.63 -20.52 -0.60
N ALA A 305 3.39 -21.09 0.59
CA ALA A 305 2.45 -20.54 1.56
C ALA A 305 2.88 -19.14 2.04
N VAL A 306 4.13 -18.99 2.48
CA VAL A 306 4.69 -17.69 2.93
C VAL A 306 4.71 -16.69 1.77
N GLY A 307 5.16 -17.11 0.59
CA GLY A 307 5.18 -16.28 -0.60
C GLY A 307 3.79 -15.81 -1.02
N SER A 308 2.77 -16.66 -0.88
CA SER A 308 1.38 -16.32 -1.22
C SER A 308 0.78 -15.29 -0.27
N VAL A 309 1.05 -15.40 1.04
CA VAL A 309 0.65 -14.39 2.03
C VAL A 309 1.32 -13.06 1.70
N MET A 310 2.62 -13.06 1.45
CA MET A 310 3.32 -11.80 1.19
C MET A 310 2.92 -11.16 -0.14
N ALA A 311 2.77 -11.93 -1.21
CA ALA A 311 2.23 -11.44 -2.48
C ALA A 311 0.80 -10.86 -2.30
N SER A 312 -0.02 -11.47 -1.44
CA SER A 312 -1.35 -10.97 -1.08
C SER A 312 -1.31 -9.64 -0.34
N LEU A 313 -0.39 -9.49 0.63
CA LEU A 313 -0.23 -8.25 1.39
C LEU A 313 0.29 -7.11 0.51
N LEU A 314 1.23 -7.40 -0.39
CA LEU A 314 1.77 -6.44 -1.35
C LEU A 314 0.72 -6.03 -2.41
N SER A 315 -0.22 -6.92 -2.74
CA SER A 315 -1.29 -6.70 -3.73
C SER A 315 -2.65 -6.39 -3.09
N LYS A 316 -2.68 -5.89 -1.84
CA LYS A 316 -3.93 -5.68 -1.08
C LYS A 316 -4.91 -4.70 -1.74
N ARG A 317 -4.39 -3.73 -2.51
CA ARG A 317 -5.17 -2.61 -3.09
C ARG A 317 -5.45 -2.77 -4.58
N HIS A 318 -4.64 -3.53 -5.32
CA HIS A 318 -4.81 -3.82 -6.74
C HIS A 318 -3.87 -4.98 -7.13
N ILE A 319 -4.06 -5.52 -8.33
CA ILE A 319 -3.23 -6.62 -8.85
C ILE A 319 -1.86 -6.05 -9.26
N GLU A 320 -0.81 -6.37 -8.49
CA GLU A 320 0.56 -5.90 -8.75
C GLU A 320 1.30 -6.85 -9.71
N LEU A 321 1.08 -6.66 -11.02
CA LEU A 321 1.79 -7.44 -12.07
C LEU A 321 3.32 -7.31 -12.02
N GLY A 322 3.84 -6.27 -11.34
CA GLY A 322 5.28 -6.07 -11.11
C GLY A 322 5.92 -7.14 -10.22
N LEU A 323 5.13 -7.93 -9.49
CA LEU A 323 5.61 -9.06 -8.70
C LEU A 323 5.99 -10.28 -9.55
N ILE A 324 5.42 -10.45 -10.74
CA ILE A 324 5.65 -11.64 -11.60
C ILE A 324 7.14 -11.77 -11.99
N PRO A 325 7.81 -10.71 -12.51
CA PRO A 325 9.23 -10.78 -12.81
C PRO A 325 10.10 -10.96 -11.56
N VAL A 326 9.70 -10.41 -10.41
CA VAL A 326 10.38 -10.63 -9.12
C VAL A 326 10.33 -12.11 -8.75
N GLY A 327 9.15 -12.72 -8.86
CA GLY A 327 8.96 -14.16 -8.66
C GLY A 327 9.87 -14.98 -9.57
N GLY A 328 9.92 -14.66 -10.86
CA GLY A 328 10.81 -15.31 -11.83
C GLY A 328 12.31 -15.19 -11.49
N ILE A 329 12.77 -14.03 -11.04
CA ILE A 329 14.16 -13.83 -10.59
C ILE A 329 14.46 -14.70 -9.36
N ILE A 330 13.54 -14.74 -8.39
CA ILE A 330 13.73 -15.55 -7.18
C ILE A 330 13.73 -17.04 -7.53
N MET A 331 12.79 -17.50 -8.38
CA MET A 331 12.77 -18.87 -8.88
C MET A 331 14.06 -19.22 -9.62
N THR A 332 14.58 -18.31 -10.44
CA THR A 332 15.85 -18.47 -11.18
C THR A 332 17.00 -18.72 -10.22
N LEU A 333 17.19 -17.82 -9.25
CA LEU A 333 18.27 -17.91 -8.27
C LEU A 333 18.14 -19.18 -7.43
N ALA A 334 16.96 -19.45 -6.90
CA ALA A 334 16.69 -20.63 -6.09
C ALA A 334 16.93 -21.95 -6.84
N THR A 335 16.48 -22.04 -8.10
CA THR A 335 16.66 -23.25 -8.93
C THR A 335 18.13 -23.44 -9.34
N ALA A 336 18.85 -22.34 -9.61
CA ALA A 336 20.30 -22.40 -9.85
C ALA A 336 21.06 -22.86 -8.58
N CYS A 337 20.64 -22.42 -7.40
CA CYS A 337 21.19 -22.91 -6.13
C CYS A 337 20.89 -24.41 -5.92
N LEU A 338 19.69 -24.89 -6.26
CA LEU A 338 19.35 -26.33 -6.20
C LEU A 338 20.21 -27.19 -7.12
N ALA A 339 20.68 -26.64 -8.24
CA ALA A 339 21.56 -27.37 -9.17
C ALA A 339 22.95 -27.65 -8.60
N VAL A 340 23.40 -26.89 -7.58
CA VAL A 340 24.71 -27.06 -6.95
C VAL A 340 24.63 -27.58 -5.52
N ALA A 341 23.48 -27.40 -4.86
CA ALA A 341 23.25 -27.84 -3.49
C ALA A 341 23.27 -29.37 -3.37
N ASP A 342 23.88 -29.88 -2.30
CA ASP A 342 23.80 -31.28 -1.95
C ASP A 342 22.46 -31.57 -1.25
N PRO A 343 21.74 -32.64 -1.64
CA PRO A 343 20.58 -33.13 -0.92
C PRO A 343 20.92 -33.29 0.57
N GLU A 344 19.94 -33.04 1.45
CA GLU A 344 20.06 -33.06 2.93
C GLU A 344 20.65 -31.80 3.59
N THR A 345 21.28 -30.90 2.84
CA THR A 345 21.81 -29.64 3.42
C THR A 345 20.71 -28.62 3.71
N MET A 346 20.87 -27.80 4.74
CA MET A 346 19.97 -26.67 5.00
C MET A 346 19.91 -25.70 3.81
N PHE A 347 21.00 -25.56 3.07
CA PHE A 347 21.06 -24.75 1.85
C PHE A 347 20.14 -25.30 0.74
N PHE A 348 20.06 -26.63 0.58
CA PHE A 348 19.11 -27.26 -0.34
C PHE A 348 17.66 -26.97 0.07
N PHE A 349 17.30 -27.19 1.35
CA PHE A 349 15.95 -26.91 1.84
C PHE A 349 15.58 -25.42 1.74
N ALA A 350 16.50 -24.52 2.05
CA ALA A 350 16.30 -23.07 1.90
C ALA A 350 16.12 -22.68 0.42
N SER A 351 16.87 -23.30 -0.49
CA SER A 351 16.72 -23.08 -1.93
C SER A 351 15.39 -23.62 -2.44
N LEU A 352 14.93 -24.76 -1.92
CA LEU A 352 13.63 -25.34 -2.26
C LEU A 352 12.47 -24.45 -1.76
N ALA A 353 12.59 -23.92 -0.54
CA ALA A 353 11.66 -22.94 -0.01
C ALA A 353 11.70 -21.62 -0.80
N GLY A 354 12.89 -21.17 -1.22
CA GLY A 354 13.05 -20.00 -2.10
C GLY A 354 12.39 -20.19 -3.46
N ALA A 355 12.50 -21.38 -4.05
CA ALA A 355 11.85 -21.73 -5.32
C ALA A 355 10.32 -21.68 -5.17
N GLY A 356 9.78 -22.28 -4.10
CA GLY A 356 8.35 -22.21 -3.77
C GLY A 356 7.86 -20.77 -3.54
N PHE A 357 8.63 -19.98 -2.78
CA PHE A 357 8.33 -18.58 -2.52
C PHE A 357 8.28 -17.74 -3.79
N GLY A 358 9.30 -17.86 -4.66
CA GLY A 358 9.34 -17.16 -5.94
C GLY A 358 8.17 -17.56 -6.84
N SER A 359 7.81 -18.84 -6.81
CA SER A 359 6.68 -19.39 -7.55
C SER A 359 5.34 -18.79 -7.11
N ALA A 360 5.17 -18.47 -5.82
CA ALA A 360 3.98 -17.76 -5.34
C ALA A 360 3.92 -16.29 -5.82
N PHE A 361 5.05 -15.58 -5.80
CA PHE A 361 5.17 -14.22 -6.34
C PHE A 361 4.86 -14.15 -7.83
N PHE A 362 5.13 -15.24 -8.55
CA PHE A 362 4.75 -15.43 -9.94
C PHE A 362 3.26 -15.75 -10.09
N LEU A 363 2.78 -16.79 -9.41
CA LEU A 363 1.43 -17.35 -9.61
C LEU A 363 0.31 -16.42 -9.14
N VAL A 364 0.40 -15.87 -7.94
CA VAL A 364 -0.70 -15.10 -7.31
C VAL A 364 -1.19 -13.94 -8.20
N PRO A 365 -0.32 -13.02 -8.65
CA PRO A 365 -0.74 -11.94 -9.54
C PRO A 365 -1.19 -12.44 -10.92
N VAL A 366 -0.59 -13.50 -11.47
CA VAL A 366 -1.02 -14.08 -12.76
C VAL A 366 -2.43 -14.67 -12.67
N ASN A 367 -2.72 -15.44 -11.62
CA ASN A 367 -4.01 -16.06 -11.39
C ASN A 367 -5.10 -15.01 -11.14
N ALA A 368 -4.79 -14.00 -10.31
CA ALA A 368 -5.69 -12.89 -10.06
C ALA A 368 -6.00 -12.09 -11.34
N PHE A 369 -5.00 -11.84 -12.19
CA PHE A 369 -5.17 -11.13 -13.45
C PHE A 369 -5.96 -11.95 -14.48
N LEU A 370 -5.76 -13.27 -14.54
CA LEU A 370 -6.58 -14.16 -15.37
C LEU A 370 -8.06 -14.03 -15.00
N GLN A 371 -8.38 -14.11 -13.70
CA GLN A 371 -9.74 -13.99 -13.19
C GLN A 371 -10.34 -12.60 -13.43
N ASP A 372 -9.54 -11.53 -13.29
CA ASP A 372 -10.01 -10.16 -13.47
C ASP A 372 -10.38 -9.86 -14.92
N THR A 373 -9.60 -10.39 -15.85
CA THR A 373 -9.77 -10.17 -17.29
C THR A 373 -10.98 -10.90 -17.86
N CYS A 374 -11.46 -11.95 -17.17
CA CYS A 374 -12.61 -12.73 -17.60
C CYS A 374 -13.92 -11.94 -17.51
N LYS A 375 -14.65 -11.87 -18.64
CA LYS A 375 -16.04 -11.39 -18.67
C LYS A 375 -16.93 -12.21 -17.73
N PRO A 376 -17.85 -11.59 -16.97
CA PRO A 376 -18.67 -12.29 -15.99
C PRO A 376 -19.43 -13.51 -16.54
N GLU A 377 -19.91 -13.43 -17.78
CA GLU A 377 -20.80 -14.42 -18.39
C GLU A 377 -20.11 -15.70 -18.87
N ARG A 378 -18.77 -15.65 -19.01
CA ARG A 378 -17.95 -16.75 -19.56
C ARG A 378 -16.80 -17.14 -18.63
N ARG A 379 -16.78 -16.60 -17.40
CA ARG A 379 -15.66 -16.77 -16.47
C ARG A 379 -15.45 -18.24 -16.11
N GLY A 380 -16.51 -18.99 -15.87
CA GLY A 380 -16.45 -20.43 -15.59
C GLY A 380 -15.85 -21.21 -16.76
N SER A 381 -16.29 -20.92 -17.98
CA SER A 381 -15.78 -21.52 -19.22
C SER A 381 -14.30 -21.23 -19.48
N VAL A 382 -13.86 -19.98 -19.28
CA VAL A 382 -12.43 -19.60 -19.42
C VAL A 382 -11.57 -20.28 -18.37
N LEU A 383 -12.02 -20.32 -17.10
CA LEU A 383 -11.30 -21.01 -16.02
C LEU A 383 -11.22 -22.52 -16.26
N ALA A 384 -12.28 -23.14 -16.79
CA ALA A 384 -12.27 -24.54 -17.18
C ALA A 384 -11.28 -24.81 -18.34
N GLY A 385 -11.26 -23.95 -19.36
CA GLY A 385 -10.27 -24.01 -20.44
C GLY A 385 -8.82 -23.87 -19.94
N SER A 386 -8.59 -22.98 -18.96
CA SER A 386 -7.29 -22.85 -18.31
C SER A 386 -6.90 -24.09 -17.51
N ASN A 387 -7.84 -24.73 -16.80
CA ASN A 387 -7.58 -25.99 -16.09
C ASN A 387 -7.20 -27.12 -17.06
N LEU A 388 -7.86 -27.20 -18.21
CA LEU A 388 -7.50 -28.15 -19.27
C LEU A 388 -6.06 -27.93 -19.78
N LEU A 389 -5.68 -26.66 -19.97
CA LEU A 389 -4.29 -26.32 -20.32
C LEU A 389 -3.30 -26.77 -19.24
N ASN A 390 -3.63 -26.58 -17.96
CA ASN A 390 -2.81 -27.03 -16.84
C ASN A 390 -2.63 -28.56 -16.86
N CYS A 391 -3.67 -29.33 -17.20
CA CYS A 391 -3.56 -30.79 -17.33
C CYS A 391 -2.58 -31.21 -18.43
N PHE A 392 -2.63 -30.57 -19.61
CA PHE A 392 -1.66 -30.82 -20.68
C PHE A 392 -0.22 -30.50 -20.26
N PHE A 393 -0.03 -29.38 -19.57
CA PHE A 393 1.27 -28.96 -19.06
C PHE A 393 1.77 -29.83 -17.89
N GLY A 394 0.86 -30.42 -17.11
CA GLY A 394 1.18 -31.46 -16.12
C GLY A 394 1.69 -32.74 -16.79
N MET A 395 1.07 -33.19 -17.89
CA MET A 395 1.59 -34.32 -18.67
C MET A 395 2.96 -34.01 -19.29
N LEU A 396 3.17 -32.77 -19.75
CA LEU A 396 4.48 -32.29 -20.21
C LEU A 396 5.54 -32.35 -19.09
N ALA A 397 5.18 -32.00 -17.85
CA ALA A 397 6.08 -32.09 -16.70
C ALA A 397 6.54 -33.53 -16.45
N VAL A 398 5.60 -34.48 -16.46
CA VAL A 398 5.89 -35.91 -16.32
C VAL A 398 6.78 -36.39 -17.47
N GLY A 399 6.44 -36.06 -18.71
CA GLY A 399 7.21 -36.43 -19.89
C GLY A 399 8.64 -35.85 -19.88
N ALA A 400 8.79 -34.58 -19.51
CA ALA A 400 10.09 -33.93 -19.37
C ALA A 400 10.96 -34.62 -18.31
N GLN A 401 10.38 -34.94 -17.14
CA GLN A 401 11.10 -35.63 -16.09
C GLN A 401 11.53 -37.05 -16.51
N LEU A 402 10.62 -37.82 -17.10
CA LEU A 402 10.94 -39.17 -17.60
C LEU A 402 12.01 -39.11 -18.69
N GLY A 403 11.94 -38.13 -19.60
CA GLY A 403 12.95 -37.88 -20.62
C GLY A 403 14.32 -37.58 -20.01
N MET A 404 14.41 -36.64 -19.07
CA MET A 404 15.68 -36.32 -18.39
C MET A 404 16.26 -37.53 -17.65
N LYS A 405 15.41 -38.33 -16.99
CA LYS A 405 15.83 -39.56 -16.32
C LYS A 405 16.34 -40.61 -17.32
N SER A 406 15.66 -40.80 -18.45
CA SER A 406 16.08 -41.74 -19.50
C SER A 406 17.42 -41.36 -20.16
N LEU A 407 17.74 -40.06 -20.19
CA LEU A 407 19.03 -39.54 -20.65
C LEU A 407 20.14 -39.70 -19.61
N GLY A 408 19.86 -40.26 -18.43
CA GLY A 408 20.83 -40.45 -17.36
C GLY A 408 21.26 -39.15 -16.69
N LEU A 409 20.49 -38.07 -16.81
CA LEU A 409 20.83 -36.79 -16.17
C LEU A 409 20.69 -36.90 -14.65
N SER A 410 21.75 -36.53 -13.93
CA SER A 410 21.74 -36.43 -12.47
C SER A 410 20.72 -35.38 -12.00
N THR A 411 20.22 -35.51 -10.77
CA THR A 411 19.25 -34.57 -10.18
C THR A 411 19.75 -33.12 -10.18
N LYS A 412 21.05 -32.91 -9.97
CA LYS A 412 21.72 -31.60 -10.13
C LYS A 412 21.61 -31.04 -11.56
N MET A 413 21.85 -31.88 -12.57
CA MET A 413 21.69 -31.48 -13.98
C MET A 413 20.23 -31.24 -14.37
N GLN A 414 19.29 -31.98 -13.78
CA GLN A 414 17.86 -31.73 -13.96
C GLN A 414 17.45 -30.35 -13.42
N PHE A 415 17.91 -29.99 -12.21
CA PHE A 415 17.73 -28.63 -11.68
C PHE A 415 18.41 -27.57 -12.56
N LEU A 416 19.58 -27.85 -13.13
CA LEU A 416 20.24 -26.93 -14.07
C LEU A 416 19.41 -26.71 -15.34
N VAL A 417 18.88 -27.77 -15.95
CA VAL A 417 17.97 -27.68 -17.11
C VAL A 417 16.74 -26.85 -16.73
N MET A 418 16.14 -27.09 -15.57
CA MET A 418 15.04 -26.26 -15.09
C MET A 418 15.45 -24.81 -14.92
N ALA A 419 16.60 -24.51 -14.31
CA ALA A 419 17.09 -23.15 -14.14
C ALA A 419 17.20 -22.41 -15.48
N VAL A 420 17.68 -23.07 -16.54
CA VAL A 420 17.71 -22.50 -17.91
C VAL A 420 16.30 -22.16 -18.39
N THR A 421 15.32 -23.05 -18.21
CA THR A 421 13.93 -22.76 -18.60
C THR A 421 13.33 -21.60 -17.79
N VAL A 422 13.62 -21.50 -16.50
CA VAL A 422 13.18 -20.41 -15.62
C VAL A 422 13.85 -19.09 -16.00
N ILE A 423 15.13 -19.11 -16.37
CA ILE A 423 15.84 -17.93 -16.89
C ILE A 423 15.17 -17.44 -18.16
N ALA A 424 14.89 -18.33 -19.12
CA ALA A 424 14.23 -17.97 -20.37
C ALA A 424 12.83 -17.37 -20.14
N ALA A 425 12.03 -18.01 -19.27
CA ALA A 425 10.71 -17.51 -18.88
C ALA A 425 10.79 -16.16 -18.16
N THR A 426 11.76 -15.98 -17.26
CA THR A 426 11.98 -14.74 -16.51
C THR A 426 12.38 -13.61 -17.43
N ILE A 427 13.32 -13.85 -18.35
CA ILE A 427 13.73 -12.88 -19.37
C ILE A 427 12.53 -12.48 -20.24
N TYR A 428 11.71 -13.45 -20.65
CA TYR A 428 10.49 -13.18 -21.41
C TYR A 428 9.51 -12.29 -20.63
N VAL A 429 9.26 -12.61 -19.36
CA VAL A 429 8.35 -11.85 -18.50
C VAL A 429 8.85 -10.45 -18.18
N VAL A 430 10.16 -10.27 -17.92
CA VAL A 430 10.76 -8.94 -17.73
C VAL A 430 10.60 -8.07 -18.98
N ARG A 431 10.76 -8.66 -20.18
CA ARG A 431 10.54 -7.96 -21.46
C ARG A 431 9.07 -7.72 -21.78
N LEU A 432 8.18 -8.58 -21.29
CA LEU A 432 6.73 -8.45 -21.46
C LEU A 432 6.15 -7.36 -20.56
N LEU A 433 6.65 -7.25 -19.31
CA LEU A 433 6.12 -6.36 -18.27
C LEU A 433 7.15 -5.32 -17.75
N PRO A 434 7.96 -4.66 -18.60
CA PRO A 434 9.06 -3.81 -18.14
C PRO A 434 8.54 -2.60 -17.33
N ARG A 435 7.37 -2.07 -17.72
CA ARG A 435 6.75 -0.93 -17.03
C ARG A 435 6.25 -1.31 -15.64
N HIS A 436 5.48 -2.40 -15.55
CA HIS A 436 4.96 -2.85 -14.25
C HIS A 436 6.10 -3.21 -13.29
N PHE A 437 7.14 -3.87 -13.80
CA PHE A 437 8.33 -4.21 -13.02
C PHE A 437 9.04 -2.97 -12.48
N LEU A 438 9.48 -2.07 -13.36
CA LEU A 438 10.25 -0.90 -12.97
C LEU A 438 9.45 0.05 -12.07
N ARG A 439 8.15 0.19 -12.33
CA ARG A 439 7.25 0.97 -11.48
C ARG A 439 7.16 0.37 -10.09
N TRP A 440 6.95 -0.94 -9.98
CA TRP A 440 6.89 -1.62 -8.69
C TRP A 440 8.21 -1.48 -7.91
N VAL A 441 9.35 -1.68 -8.57
CA VAL A 441 10.69 -1.51 -7.96
C VAL A 441 10.87 -0.08 -7.44
N LEU A 442 10.55 0.93 -8.27
CA LEU A 442 10.73 2.33 -7.89
C LEU A 442 9.80 2.74 -6.74
N LEU A 443 8.52 2.37 -6.79
CA LEU A 443 7.57 2.68 -5.72
C LEU A 443 7.89 1.93 -4.42
N SER A 444 8.42 0.72 -4.51
CA SER A 444 8.90 -0.02 -3.35
C SER A 444 10.11 0.66 -2.71
N LEU A 445 11.06 1.12 -3.52
CA LEU A 445 12.20 1.90 -3.03
C LEU A 445 11.75 3.20 -2.36
N VAL A 446 10.79 3.92 -2.96
CA VAL A 446 10.22 5.13 -2.37
C VAL A 446 9.58 4.84 -1.01
N ARG A 447 8.83 3.74 -0.86
CA ARG A 447 8.24 3.34 0.44
C ARG A 447 9.25 2.90 1.49
N VAL A 448 10.44 2.44 1.09
CA VAL A 448 11.54 2.11 2.01
C VAL A 448 12.25 3.38 2.48
N VAL A 449 12.47 4.34 1.57
CA VAL A 449 13.16 5.61 1.88
C VAL A 449 12.25 6.59 2.63
N TYR A 450 10.98 6.64 2.25
CA TYR A 450 9.96 7.52 2.80
C TYR A 450 8.91 6.72 3.56
N ARG A 451 8.70 7.06 4.83
CA ARG A 451 7.57 6.54 5.59
C ARG A 451 6.34 7.35 5.21
N ILE A 452 5.62 6.86 4.21
CA ILE A 452 4.40 7.50 3.69
C ILE A 452 3.21 7.12 4.56
N ASP A 453 2.66 8.10 5.26
CA ASP A 453 1.40 7.98 5.99
C ASP A 453 0.28 8.61 5.17
N VAL A 454 -0.77 7.83 4.87
CA VAL A 454 -1.81 8.24 3.93
C VAL A 454 -3.13 8.39 4.67
N HIS A 455 -3.66 9.60 4.65
CA HIS A 455 -4.93 9.97 5.26
C HIS A 455 -6.01 10.02 4.17
N HIS A 456 -7.20 9.53 4.52
CA HIS A 456 -8.40 9.61 3.68
C HIS A 456 -8.27 9.02 2.26
N ALA A 457 -7.46 7.96 2.09
CA ALA A 457 -7.29 7.30 0.79
C ALA A 457 -8.61 6.72 0.21
N ASP A 458 -9.61 6.50 1.07
CA ASP A 458 -10.97 6.08 0.75
C ASP A 458 -11.80 7.15 0.03
N ARG A 459 -11.47 8.44 0.18
CA ARG A 459 -12.16 9.53 -0.54
C ARG A 459 -11.88 9.56 -2.05
N MET A 460 -10.85 8.84 -2.51
CA MET A 460 -10.57 8.68 -3.93
C MET A 460 -11.64 7.79 -4.57
N PRO A 461 -12.39 8.27 -5.59
CA PRO A 461 -13.38 7.46 -6.28
C PRO A 461 -12.75 6.16 -6.80
N PRO A 462 -13.36 4.99 -6.54
CA PRO A 462 -12.77 3.69 -6.88
C PRO A 462 -12.75 3.40 -8.39
N ALA A 463 -13.64 4.04 -9.17
CA ALA A 463 -13.75 3.93 -10.61
C ALA A 463 -14.12 5.28 -11.25
N GLY A 464 -14.07 5.37 -12.58
CA GLY A 464 -14.34 6.60 -13.33
C GLY A 464 -13.15 7.56 -13.37
N GLY A 465 -13.21 8.55 -14.26
CA GLY A 465 -12.19 9.58 -14.37
C GLY A 465 -12.12 10.47 -13.13
N VAL A 466 -10.92 10.90 -12.73
CA VAL A 466 -10.72 11.85 -11.63
C VAL A 466 -9.64 12.84 -12.00
N VAL A 467 -9.88 14.13 -11.73
CA VAL A 467 -8.83 15.15 -11.75
C VAL A 467 -8.28 15.31 -10.34
N LEU A 468 -7.01 14.95 -10.14
CA LEU A 468 -6.30 15.13 -8.87
C LEU A 468 -5.58 16.49 -8.88
N ALA A 469 -5.89 17.35 -7.90
CA ALA A 469 -5.34 18.70 -7.79
C ALA A 469 -4.56 18.86 -6.46
N PRO A 470 -3.26 18.53 -6.43
CA PRO A 470 -2.47 18.61 -5.20
C PRO A 470 -1.71 19.93 -5.03
N ASN A 471 -1.14 20.19 -3.86
CA ASN A 471 -0.08 21.19 -3.70
C ASN A 471 1.22 20.74 -4.43
N HIS A 472 2.11 21.68 -4.77
CA HIS A 472 3.36 21.38 -5.49
C HIS A 472 4.62 21.79 -4.71
N VAL A 473 5.15 20.86 -3.90
CA VAL A 473 6.25 21.09 -2.96
C VAL A 473 7.61 20.65 -3.51
N SER A 474 7.68 19.49 -4.18
CA SER A 474 8.93 18.89 -4.66
C SER A 474 8.76 18.19 -6.01
N TYR A 475 9.87 17.98 -6.73
CA TYR A 475 9.85 17.11 -7.92
C TYR A 475 9.51 15.65 -7.59
N VAL A 476 9.68 15.22 -6.33
CA VAL A 476 9.35 13.86 -5.88
C VAL A 476 7.85 13.70 -5.58
N ASP A 477 7.07 14.80 -5.58
CA ASP A 477 5.61 14.77 -5.34
C ASP A 477 4.93 13.72 -6.22
N ALA A 478 5.32 13.61 -7.49
CA ALA A 478 4.74 12.64 -8.41
C ALA A 478 4.96 11.19 -7.98
N LEU A 479 6.14 10.87 -7.43
CA LEU A 479 6.45 9.53 -6.93
C LEU A 479 5.75 9.24 -5.59
N ILE A 480 5.69 10.23 -4.70
CA ILE A 480 4.98 10.13 -3.42
C ILE A 480 3.49 9.95 -3.64
N LEU A 481 2.87 10.79 -4.48
CA LEU A 481 1.46 10.68 -4.84
C LEU A 481 1.16 9.36 -5.55
N SER A 482 2.06 8.88 -6.42
CA SER A 482 1.93 7.55 -7.04
C SER A 482 2.01 6.40 -6.03
N ALA A 483 2.83 6.55 -4.98
CA ALA A 483 2.98 5.54 -3.93
C ALA A 483 1.82 5.56 -2.92
N ALA A 484 1.26 6.75 -2.66
CA ALA A 484 0.18 7.00 -1.71
C ALA A 484 -1.21 6.72 -2.30
N SER A 485 -1.43 7.10 -3.56
CA SER A 485 -2.72 6.98 -4.24
C SER A 485 -3.15 5.51 -4.35
N PRO A 486 -4.44 5.21 -4.11
CA PRO A 486 -4.99 3.87 -4.29
C PRO A 486 -5.16 3.48 -5.77
N ARG A 487 -5.06 4.44 -6.70
CA ARG A 487 -5.19 4.26 -8.15
C ARG A 487 -3.94 4.78 -8.87
N PRO A 488 -3.54 4.18 -10.00
CA PRO A 488 -2.49 4.74 -10.85
C PRO A 488 -2.76 6.20 -11.21
N VAL A 489 -1.79 7.07 -10.93
CA VAL A 489 -1.89 8.51 -11.22
C VAL A 489 -1.10 8.83 -12.48
N GLN A 490 -1.74 9.50 -13.44
CA GLN A 490 -1.13 10.01 -14.66
C GLN A 490 -0.87 11.51 -14.49
N PHE A 491 0.38 11.92 -14.46
CA PHE A 491 0.73 13.33 -14.25
C PHE A 491 0.66 14.10 -15.56
N VAL A 492 0.19 15.34 -15.51
CA VAL A 492 0.29 16.27 -16.63
C VAL A 492 1.67 16.93 -16.58
N MET A 493 2.48 16.79 -17.64
CA MET A 493 3.84 17.33 -17.68
C MET A 493 4.14 17.99 -19.02
N ALA A 494 4.91 19.08 -19.00
CA ALA A 494 5.32 19.76 -20.23
C ALA A 494 6.21 18.86 -21.10
N SER A 495 5.98 18.88 -22.42
CA SER A 495 6.68 18.04 -23.40
C SER A 495 8.20 18.12 -23.31
N ASP A 496 8.77 19.30 -23.03
CA ASP A 496 10.22 19.54 -22.94
C ASP A 496 10.92 18.68 -21.86
N PHE A 497 10.19 18.19 -20.85
CA PHE A 497 10.76 17.29 -19.85
C PHE A 497 10.95 15.86 -20.37
N PHE A 498 10.25 15.47 -21.43
CA PHE A 498 10.40 14.15 -22.06
C PHE A 498 11.70 14.01 -22.86
N ASP A 499 12.31 15.14 -23.25
CA ASP A 499 13.61 15.20 -23.94
C ASP A 499 14.78 14.88 -23.01
N LYS A 500 14.60 15.04 -21.70
CA LYS A 500 15.61 14.69 -20.69
C LYS A 500 15.66 13.16 -20.53
N ALA A 501 16.84 12.56 -20.72
CA ALA A 501 16.97 11.10 -20.81
C ALA A 501 16.45 10.32 -19.59
N LEU A 502 16.71 10.76 -18.35
CA LEU A 502 16.21 10.07 -17.15
C LEU A 502 14.76 10.45 -16.83
N VAL A 503 14.46 11.74 -16.81
CA VAL A 503 13.12 12.27 -16.49
C VAL A 503 12.07 11.78 -17.49
N GLY A 504 12.37 11.82 -18.78
CA GLY A 504 11.50 11.28 -19.83
C GLY A 504 11.29 9.78 -19.74
N ARG A 505 12.29 9.01 -19.30
CA ARG A 505 12.14 7.55 -19.05
C ARG A 505 11.16 7.30 -17.89
N VAL A 506 11.30 8.03 -16.79
CA VAL A 506 10.37 7.93 -15.64
C VAL A 506 8.98 8.43 -16.01
N ALA A 507 8.85 9.53 -16.74
CA ALA A 507 7.54 10.03 -17.18
C ALA A 507 6.79 9.03 -18.07
N ARG A 508 7.49 8.38 -19.01
CA ARG A 508 6.91 7.30 -19.83
C ARG A 508 6.54 6.06 -19.01
N LEU A 509 7.24 5.80 -17.91
CA LEU A 509 6.95 4.69 -17.00
C LEU A 509 5.62 4.87 -16.24
N PHE A 510 5.28 6.11 -15.88
CA PHE A 510 4.05 6.47 -15.16
C PHE A 510 2.93 6.96 -16.07
N GLU A 511 3.05 6.77 -17.39
CA GLU A 511 2.04 7.18 -18.37
C GLU A 511 1.64 8.67 -18.22
N THR A 512 2.62 9.50 -17.92
CA THR A 512 2.48 10.95 -17.81
C THR A 512 1.92 11.51 -19.12
N VAL A 513 0.90 12.37 -19.02
CA VAL A 513 0.24 13.05 -20.15
C VAL A 513 1.13 14.22 -20.60
N PRO A 514 1.75 14.16 -21.80
CA PRO A 514 2.55 15.24 -22.31
C PRO A 514 1.66 16.39 -22.78
N ILE A 515 1.96 17.61 -22.35
CA ILE A 515 1.23 18.82 -22.78
C ILE A 515 2.16 19.90 -23.32
N SER A 516 1.68 20.63 -24.32
CA SER A 516 2.35 21.82 -24.83
C SER A 516 2.05 23.03 -23.93
N ARG A 517 3.10 23.74 -23.50
CA ARG A 517 2.95 25.00 -22.74
C ARG A 517 2.34 26.13 -23.56
N THR A 518 2.51 26.11 -24.88
CA THR A 518 2.03 27.16 -25.79
C THR A 518 0.62 26.89 -26.30
N ARG A 519 0.15 25.63 -26.29
CA ARG A 519 -1.17 25.22 -26.80
C ARG A 519 -2.10 24.76 -25.68
N ALA A 520 -2.58 25.72 -24.89
CA ALA A 520 -3.42 25.46 -23.71
C ALA A 520 -4.71 24.67 -24.03
N LYS A 521 -5.40 24.95 -25.15
CA LYS A 521 -6.62 24.23 -25.56
C LYS A 521 -6.36 22.75 -25.83
N GLU A 522 -5.24 22.44 -26.50
CA GLU A 522 -4.85 21.07 -26.81
C GLU A 522 -4.44 20.32 -25.54
N ALA A 523 -3.70 20.97 -24.64
CA ALA A 523 -3.33 20.42 -23.35
C ALA A 523 -4.55 19.98 -22.51
N ILE A 524 -5.58 20.83 -22.44
CA ILE A 524 -6.83 20.51 -21.74
C ILE A 524 -7.55 19.35 -22.40
N ARG A 525 -7.61 19.31 -23.74
CA ARG A 525 -8.25 18.22 -24.48
C ARG A 525 -7.57 16.88 -24.22
N THR A 526 -6.24 16.81 -24.35
CA THR A 526 -5.47 15.56 -24.13
C THR A 526 -5.60 15.07 -22.69
N ALA A 527 -5.57 15.98 -21.71
CA ALA A 527 -5.79 15.61 -20.31
C ALA A 527 -7.23 15.12 -20.07
N ALA A 528 -8.24 15.75 -20.67
CA ALA A 528 -9.63 15.32 -20.56
C ALA A 528 -9.86 13.93 -21.18
N GLU A 529 -9.28 13.64 -22.35
CA GLU A 529 -9.35 12.31 -22.98
C GLU A 529 -8.78 11.20 -22.06
N ALA A 530 -7.68 11.49 -21.35
CA ALA A 530 -7.09 10.56 -20.38
C ALA A 530 -7.99 10.34 -19.15
N VAL A 531 -8.70 11.39 -18.69
CA VAL A 531 -9.70 11.29 -17.61
C VAL A 531 -10.93 10.51 -18.08
N GLU A 532 -11.45 10.79 -19.28
CA GLU A 532 -12.59 10.09 -19.89
C GLU A 532 -12.33 8.59 -20.07
N ALA A 533 -11.07 8.20 -20.29
CA ALA A 533 -10.63 6.80 -20.30
C ALA A 533 -10.69 6.11 -18.91
N GLY A 534 -11.09 6.83 -17.86
CA GLY A 534 -11.16 6.34 -16.48
C GLY A 534 -9.87 6.53 -15.70
N GLY A 535 -8.95 7.40 -16.16
CA GLY A 535 -7.68 7.68 -15.49
C GLY A 535 -7.83 8.64 -14.30
N VAL A 536 -6.87 8.57 -13.36
CA VAL A 536 -6.67 9.64 -12.37
C VAL A 536 -5.59 10.55 -12.93
N VAL A 537 -6.00 11.71 -13.45
CA VAL A 537 -5.07 12.68 -14.05
C VAL A 537 -4.72 13.75 -13.02
N CYS A 538 -3.44 13.82 -12.68
CA CYS A 538 -2.92 14.79 -11.73
C CYS A 538 -2.40 16.03 -12.44
N ILE A 539 -2.91 17.18 -12.04
CA ILE A 539 -2.45 18.49 -12.50
C ILE A 539 -2.18 19.37 -11.28
N PHE A 540 -0.97 19.91 -11.19
CA PHE A 540 -0.61 20.84 -10.13
C PHE A 540 -1.22 22.21 -10.45
N PRO A 541 -2.24 22.67 -9.69
CA PRO A 541 -2.97 23.91 -9.96
C PRO A 541 -2.09 25.17 -9.82
N GLU A 542 -1.03 25.13 -9.02
CA GLU A 542 -0.06 26.22 -8.85
C GLU A 542 0.79 26.47 -10.13
N GLY A 543 0.99 25.45 -10.96
CA GLY A 543 1.77 25.54 -12.21
C GLY A 543 3.28 25.75 -12.05
N SER A 544 3.79 25.90 -10.82
CA SER A 544 5.20 25.92 -10.44
C SER A 544 5.39 25.36 -9.03
N LEU A 545 6.61 24.91 -8.72
CA LEU A 545 6.99 24.47 -7.37
C LEU A 545 6.98 25.65 -6.40
N THR A 546 6.46 25.42 -5.19
CA THR A 546 6.51 26.40 -4.09
C THR A 546 7.95 26.76 -3.71
N ARG A 547 8.17 28.00 -3.28
CA ARG A 547 9.48 28.54 -2.87
C ARG A 547 9.56 28.93 -1.41
N ASP A 548 8.43 29.04 -0.74
CA ASP A 548 8.26 29.46 0.66
C ASP A 548 7.49 28.42 1.49
N GLY A 549 7.05 27.32 0.88
CA GLY A 549 6.25 26.29 1.54
C GLY A 549 4.75 26.61 1.60
N MET A 550 4.33 27.78 1.11
CA MET A 550 2.95 28.24 1.10
C MET A 550 2.29 27.95 -0.25
N LEU A 551 0.95 27.82 -0.25
CA LEU A 551 0.15 27.65 -1.46
C LEU A 551 0.18 28.91 -2.33
N ALA A 552 0.59 28.78 -3.59
CA ALA A 552 0.54 29.88 -4.57
C ALA A 552 -0.87 30.07 -5.18
N GLU A 553 -1.01 31.06 -6.07
CA GLU A 553 -2.25 31.25 -6.85
C GLU A 553 -2.59 29.99 -7.65
N LEU A 554 -3.85 29.54 -7.55
CA LEU A 554 -4.33 28.35 -8.25
C LEU A 554 -4.94 28.70 -9.61
N LYS A 555 -4.46 28.06 -10.67
CA LYS A 555 -4.96 28.23 -12.04
C LYS A 555 -6.15 27.33 -12.33
N LYS A 556 -7.10 27.80 -13.15
CA LYS A 556 -8.36 27.10 -13.52
C LYS A 556 -8.20 25.88 -14.46
N GLY A 557 -6.98 25.46 -14.79
CA GLY A 557 -6.73 24.39 -15.76
C GLY A 557 -7.38 23.06 -15.37
N TYR A 558 -7.30 22.70 -14.08
CA TYR A 558 -7.93 21.48 -13.55
C TYR A 558 -9.46 21.50 -13.70
N GLN A 559 -10.10 22.65 -13.49
CA GLN A 559 -11.55 22.80 -13.57
C GLN A 559 -12.04 22.65 -15.01
N LEU A 560 -11.28 23.19 -15.98
CA LEU A 560 -11.61 23.05 -17.41
C LEU A 560 -11.51 21.59 -17.89
N ILE A 561 -10.51 20.86 -17.41
CA ILE A 561 -10.35 19.43 -17.69
C ILE A 561 -11.53 18.66 -17.08
N ALA A 562 -11.83 18.90 -15.81
CA ALA A 562 -12.90 18.20 -15.09
C ALA A 562 -14.29 18.45 -15.69
N ARG A 563 -14.60 19.69 -16.09
CA ARG A 563 -15.86 20.03 -16.76
C ARG A 563 -16.00 19.37 -18.13
N ARG A 564 -14.89 19.29 -18.88
CA ARG A 564 -14.90 18.66 -20.19
C ARG A 564 -15.14 17.15 -20.10
N ALA A 565 -14.49 16.51 -19.13
CA ALA A 565 -14.58 15.07 -18.92
C ALA A 565 -15.78 14.64 -18.04
N ASP A 566 -16.60 15.58 -17.58
CA ASP A 566 -17.70 15.38 -16.62
C ASP A 566 -17.30 14.51 -15.42
N CYS A 567 -16.23 14.91 -14.73
CA CYS A 567 -15.63 14.13 -13.66
C CYS A 567 -15.44 14.94 -12.36
N PRO A 568 -15.30 14.26 -11.21
CA PRO A 568 -14.97 14.95 -9.96
C PRO A 568 -13.51 15.45 -9.93
N VAL A 569 -13.29 16.51 -9.17
CA VAL A 569 -11.99 17.01 -8.73
C VAL A 569 -11.75 16.53 -7.30
N VAL A 570 -10.60 15.92 -7.05
CA VAL A 570 -10.14 15.51 -5.72
C VAL A 570 -8.88 16.30 -5.39
N THR A 571 -8.86 16.99 -4.25
CA THR A 571 -7.64 17.66 -3.77
C THR A 571 -6.73 16.67 -3.06
N ALA A 572 -5.43 16.95 -3.05
CA ALA A 572 -4.49 16.20 -2.21
C ALA A 572 -3.42 17.10 -1.62
N TYR A 573 -3.11 16.93 -0.35
CA TYR A 573 -2.06 17.71 0.30
C TYR A 573 -0.90 16.82 0.70
N VAL A 574 0.30 17.18 0.25
CA VAL A 574 1.55 16.50 0.57
C VAL A 574 2.30 17.34 1.60
N ASP A 575 2.49 16.76 2.79
CA ASP A 575 3.16 17.38 3.93
C ASP A 575 4.46 16.63 4.29
N GLY A 576 5.43 17.35 4.86
CA GLY A 576 6.72 16.79 5.28
C GLY A 576 7.71 16.54 4.13
N LEU A 577 7.49 17.11 2.94
CA LEU A 577 8.51 17.12 1.87
C LEU A 577 9.39 18.39 1.89
N TRP A 578 8.91 19.47 2.52
CA TRP A 578 9.69 20.67 2.79
C TRP A 578 10.79 20.35 3.82
N GLY A 579 12.05 20.62 3.49
CA GLY A 579 13.21 20.19 4.28
C GLY A 579 13.91 18.91 3.81
N SER A 580 13.30 18.17 2.85
CA SER A 580 13.91 16.96 2.28
C SER A 580 15.07 17.30 1.32
N ILE A 581 15.88 16.29 0.97
CA ILE A 581 17.02 16.40 0.05
C ILE A 581 16.62 17.00 -1.32
N PHE A 582 15.34 16.88 -1.71
CA PHE A 582 14.81 17.33 -3.00
C PHE A 582 13.89 18.56 -2.91
N SER A 583 13.94 19.32 -1.81
CA SER A 583 13.21 20.58 -1.63
C SER A 583 14.12 21.80 -1.75
N PHE A 584 13.56 22.97 -2.10
CA PHE A 584 14.29 24.22 -2.28
C PHE A 584 14.70 24.95 -0.99
N GLU A 585 14.34 24.42 0.18
CA GLU A 585 14.74 24.96 1.49
C GLU A 585 16.27 25.22 1.50
N ARG A 586 16.72 26.42 1.88
CA ARG A 586 18.14 26.88 1.88
C ARG A 586 18.83 27.09 0.52
N GLY A 587 18.09 27.17 -0.60
CA GLY A 587 18.64 27.63 -1.88
C GLY A 587 19.63 26.68 -2.58
N ARG A 588 19.78 25.43 -2.11
CA ARG A 588 20.62 24.38 -2.75
C ARG A 588 19.80 23.10 -2.98
N PHE A 589 19.85 22.58 -4.21
CA PHE A 589 18.99 21.50 -4.74
C PHE A 589 19.50 20.07 -4.48
N PHE A 590 20.81 19.87 -4.43
CA PHE A 590 21.46 18.59 -4.11
C PHE A 590 22.50 18.84 -3.01
N TRP A 591 22.83 17.80 -2.24
CA TRP A 591 23.80 17.78 -1.12
C TRP A 591 23.27 18.24 0.25
N LYS A 592 22.14 17.67 0.67
CA LYS A 592 21.71 17.71 2.08
C LYS A 592 21.83 16.32 2.69
N ILE A 593 22.44 16.23 3.88
CA ILE A 593 22.41 15.02 4.70
C ILE A 593 20.98 14.89 5.25
N PRO A 594 20.31 13.73 5.13
CA PRO A 594 18.97 13.55 5.66
C PRO A 594 18.96 13.75 7.18
N ARG A 595 18.11 14.66 7.68
CA ARG A 595 17.98 14.95 9.12
C ARG A 595 17.49 13.74 9.92
N GLN A 596 16.67 12.88 9.29
CA GLN A 596 16.09 11.67 9.89
C GLN A 596 15.86 10.61 8.78
N PHE A 597 16.04 9.33 9.09
CA PHE A 597 15.73 8.20 8.20
C PHE A 597 14.89 7.15 8.96
N PRO A 598 13.72 6.72 8.42
CA PRO A 598 13.08 7.17 7.17
C PRO A 598 12.42 8.55 7.29
N TYR A 599 12.31 9.29 6.18
CA TYR A 599 11.67 10.61 6.17
C TYR A 599 10.16 10.46 6.27
N GLY A 600 9.52 11.10 7.26
CA GLY A 600 8.07 11.07 7.43
C GLY A 600 7.38 11.96 6.40
N VAL A 601 6.61 11.36 5.49
CA VAL A 601 5.82 12.10 4.50
C VAL A 601 4.36 11.76 4.70
N ARG A 602 3.50 12.77 4.70
CA ARG A 602 2.06 12.58 4.83
C ARG A 602 1.34 13.03 3.59
N VAL A 603 0.33 12.27 3.19
CA VAL A 603 -0.52 12.58 2.05
C VAL A 603 -1.96 12.46 2.48
N ALA A 604 -2.74 13.53 2.34
CA ALA A 604 -4.18 13.52 2.59
C ALA A 604 -4.94 13.75 1.29
N PHE A 605 -6.04 13.02 1.10
CA PHE A 605 -6.97 13.24 -0.01
C PHE A 605 -8.23 13.98 0.49
N GLY A 606 -8.70 14.95 -0.27
CA GLY A 606 -9.94 15.69 0.01
C GLY A 606 -11.18 14.98 -0.51
N GLU A 607 -12.35 15.50 -0.15
CA GLU A 607 -13.64 14.99 -0.64
C GLU A 607 -13.79 15.24 -2.15
N PRO A 608 -14.36 14.29 -2.92
CA PRO A 608 -14.58 14.47 -4.34
C PRO A 608 -15.63 15.56 -4.59
N ARG A 609 -15.27 16.58 -5.37
CA ARG A 609 -16.18 17.67 -5.76
C ARG A 609 -16.56 17.57 -7.21
N ALA A 610 -17.85 17.78 -7.51
CA ALA A 610 -18.30 17.95 -8.90
C ALA A 610 -17.56 19.12 -9.57
N ALA A 611 -17.30 19.02 -10.88
CA ALA A 611 -16.51 19.99 -11.63
C ALA A 611 -17.02 21.44 -11.50
N ASP A 612 -18.33 21.63 -11.38
CA ASP A 612 -18.95 22.95 -11.20
C ASP A 612 -18.83 23.50 -9.78
N ALA A 613 -18.75 22.62 -8.78
CA ALA A 613 -18.52 22.99 -7.39
C ALA A 613 -17.03 23.19 -7.06
N ALA A 614 -16.13 22.70 -7.92
CA ALA A 614 -14.67 22.80 -7.77
C ALA A 614 -14.12 24.15 -8.28
N GLY A 615 -14.65 25.26 -7.77
CA GLY A 615 -14.11 26.59 -8.04
C GLY A 615 -12.75 26.81 -7.37
N VAL A 616 -11.97 27.77 -7.89
CA VAL A 616 -10.61 28.11 -7.41
C VAL A 616 -10.54 28.31 -5.90
N GLN A 617 -11.46 29.11 -5.35
CA GLN A 617 -11.49 29.40 -3.91
C GLN A 617 -11.86 28.18 -3.07
N VAL A 618 -12.74 27.32 -3.58
CA VAL A 618 -13.15 26.09 -2.89
C VAL A 618 -11.99 25.10 -2.83
N VAL A 619 -11.32 24.87 -3.97
CA VAL A 619 -10.14 23.97 -4.03
C VAL A 619 -8.99 24.49 -3.19
N ARG A 620 -8.79 25.81 -3.14
CA ARG A 620 -7.81 26.42 -2.24
C ARG A 620 -8.15 26.15 -0.77
N ALA A 621 -9.38 26.45 -0.37
CA ALA A 621 -9.84 26.20 1.00
C ALA A 621 -9.70 24.72 1.38
N ASP A 622 -10.01 23.78 0.47
CA ASP A 622 -9.79 22.36 0.72
C ASP A 622 -8.32 22.02 0.96
N LEU A 623 -7.41 22.55 0.12
CA LEU A 623 -5.97 22.32 0.28
C LEU A 623 -5.46 22.92 1.60
N GLU A 624 -5.93 24.10 1.97
CA GLU A 624 -5.59 24.75 3.25
C GLU A 624 -6.14 23.96 4.45
N LEU A 625 -7.37 23.44 4.38
CA LEU A 625 -7.93 22.60 5.44
C LEU A 625 -7.15 21.28 5.59
N LEU A 626 -6.81 20.62 4.47
CA LEU A 626 -5.96 19.44 4.47
C LEU A 626 -4.56 19.75 5.03
N ALA A 627 -4.01 20.92 4.75
CA ALA A 627 -2.75 21.37 5.35
C ALA A 627 -2.86 21.45 6.88
N GLY A 628 -3.95 22.02 7.39
CA GLY A 628 -4.24 22.10 8.82
C GLY A 628 -4.35 20.72 9.47
N GLU A 629 -5.10 19.80 8.87
CA GLU A 629 -5.19 18.40 9.30
C GLU A 629 -3.82 17.71 9.32
N MET A 630 -3.00 17.94 8.30
CA MET A 630 -1.67 17.33 8.21
C MET A 630 -0.69 17.91 9.22
N ILE A 631 -0.73 19.22 9.48
CA ILE A 631 0.03 19.83 10.57
C ILE A 631 -0.47 19.22 11.89
N ALA A 632 -1.78 19.22 12.17
CA ALA A 632 -2.39 18.68 13.38
C ALA A 632 -2.04 17.20 13.65
N SER A 633 -1.86 16.40 12.60
CA SER A 633 -1.46 14.99 12.72
C SER A 633 0.04 14.77 13.00
N ARG A 634 0.85 15.84 13.10
CA ARG A 634 2.28 15.73 13.44
C ARG A 634 2.40 15.11 14.82
N ARG A 635 3.11 13.97 14.92
CA ARG A 635 3.41 13.32 16.22
C ARG A 635 4.17 14.24 17.19
N GLU A 636 4.75 15.33 16.67
CA GLU A 636 5.46 16.37 17.40
C GLU A 636 4.53 17.43 18.03
N ILE A 637 3.23 17.46 17.70
CA ILE A 637 2.29 18.38 18.36
C ILE A 637 2.01 17.86 19.76
N ALA A 638 2.73 18.46 20.71
CA ALA A 638 2.56 18.18 22.11
C ALA A 638 1.19 18.67 22.60
N GLY A 639 0.41 17.74 23.15
CA GLY A 639 -0.83 18.03 23.87
C GLY A 639 -0.61 18.51 25.31
N SER A 640 0.64 18.72 25.72
CA SER A 640 1.03 19.18 27.04
C SER A 640 2.26 20.08 26.97
N VAL A 641 2.39 21.02 27.91
CA VAL A 641 3.59 21.87 28.03
C VAL A 641 4.86 21.02 28.22
N GLU A 642 4.77 19.93 29.00
CA GLU A 642 5.85 18.96 29.16
C GLU A 642 6.33 18.41 27.80
N GLY A 643 5.39 18.08 26.91
CA GLY A 643 5.69 17.60 25.57
C GLY A 643 6.36 18.66 24.69
N ILE A 644 5.97 19.93 24.82
CA ILE A 644 6.60 21.05 24.10
C ILE A 644 8.03 21.18 24.59
N LEU A 645 8.23 21.26 25.91
CA LEU A 645 9.52 21.47 26.54
C LEU A 645 10.50 20.32 26.31
N ARG A 646 10.05 19.10 25.99
CA ARG A 646 10.92 17.97 25.60
C ARG A 646 11.78 18.26 24.36
N HIS A 647 11.34 19.17 23.49
CA HIS A 647 12.10 19.56 22.29
C HIS A 647 13.23 20.55 22.61
N ALA A 648 13.14 21.24 23.75
CA ALA A 648 14.16 22.17 24.20
C ALA A 648 15.28 21.46 24.98
N ASP A 649 16.53 21.83 24.71
CA ASP A 649 17.69 21.41 25.50
C ASP A 649 17.63 22.08 26.88
N PRO A 650 17.51 21.31 27.99
CA PRO A 650 17.37 21.87 29.33
C PRO A 650 18.49 22.84 29.73
N ARG A 651 19.71 22.61 29.23
CA ARG A 651 20.90 23.40 29.62
C ARG A 651 21.01 24.71 28.85
N ARG A 652 20.27 24.88 27.77
CA ARG A 652 20.36 26.06 26.91
C ARG A 652 19.52 27.20 27.50
N ALA A 653 19.97 28.43 27.29
CA ALA A 653 19.20 29.61 27.66
C ALA A 653 17.86 29.63 26.91
N ALA A 654 16.79 30.01 27.61
CA ALA A 654 15.43 30.07 27.12
C ALA A 654 15.03 31.51 26.81
N ALA A 655 15.04 32.37 27.84
CA ALA A 655 14.75 33.79 27.73
C ALA A 655 15.82 34.64 28.41
N GLY A 656 16.09 35.81 27.87
CA GLY A 656 17.00 36.80 28.45
C GLY A 656 16.41 38.20 28.46
N TRP A 657 16.79 39.02 29.43
CA TRP A 657 16.30 40.38 29.61
C TRP A 657 17.38 41.28 30.22
N TRP A 658 17.26 42.59 30.01
CA TRP A 658 18.18 43.56 30.59
C TRP A 658 17.74 43.93 32.01
N TYR A 659 18.65 43.81 32.98
CA TYR A 659 18.38 44.19 34.36
C TYR A 659 19.67 44.59 35.07
N ASP A 660 19.65 45.73 35.75
CA ASP A 660 20.77 46.25 36.54
C ASP A 660 22.10 46.34 35.75
N GLY A 661 22.03 46.90 34.53
CA GLY A 661 23.20 47.13 33.68
C GLY A 661 23.80 45.89 33.01
N ALA A 662 23.11 44.75 33.03
CA ALA A 662 23.57 43.54 32.35
C ALA A 662 22.42 42.67 31.81
N MET A 663 22.75 41.80 30.85
CA MET A 663 21.86 40.74 30.38
C MET A 663 21.75 39.62 31.42
N LYS A 664 20.53 39.33 31.86
CA LYS A 664 20.15 38.16 32.66
C LYS A 664 19.49 37.11 31.76
N TRP A 665 19.59 35.84 32.14
CA TRP A 665 19.04 34.71 31.38
C TRP A 665 18.45 33.67 32.31
N CYS A 666 17.35 33.04 31.88
CA CYS A 666 16.88 31.77 32.44
C CYS A 666 17.10 30.63 31.44
N THR A 667 17.17 29.40 31.95
CA THR A 667 17.34 28.17 31.16
C THR A 667 16.01 27.43 30.96
N TRP A 668 15.97 26.53 29.98
CA TRP A 668 14.80 25.66 29.78
C TRP A 668 14.56 24.71 30.95
N GLN A 669 15.61 24.32 31.69
CA GLN A 669 15.50 23.55 32.94
C GLN A 669 14.72 24.32 34.01
N GLU A 670 15.01 25.61 34.19
CA GLU A 670 14.31 26.46 35.17
C GLU A 670 12.84 26.66 34.79
N VAL A 671 12.54 26.78 33.50
CA VAL A 671 11.16 26.82 32.99
C VAL A 671 10.42 25.51 33.34
N ARG A 672 11.06 24.34 33.16
CA ARG A 672 10.47 23.05 33.55
C ARG A 672 10.22 22.94 35.05
N GLU A 673 11.14 23.45 35.87
CA GLU A 673 10.99 23.46 37.33
C GLU A 673 9.83 24.35 37.78
N VAL A 674 9.63 25.50 37.12
CA VAL A 674 8.46 26.36 37.39
C VAL A 674 7.16 25.67 36.99
N VAL A 675 7.09 25.07 35.79
CA VAL A 675 5.88 24.37 35.30
C VAL A 675 5.52 23.19 36.21
N SER A 676 6.52 22.47 36.71
CA SER A 676 6.31 21.33 37.61
C SER A 676 6.11 21.73 39.09
N GLY A 677 6.18 23.03 39.42
CA GLY A 677 6.00 23.56 40.77
C GLY A 677 7.19 23.38 41.72
N HIS A 678 8.36 22.96 41.22
CA HIS A 678 9.58 22.80 42.01
C HIS A 678 10.33 24.12 42.27
N ARG A 679 10.02 25.17 41.51
CA ARG A 679 10.64 26.51 41.66
C ARG A 679 9.59 27.60 41.49
N GLY A 680 9.68 28.69 42.27
CA GLY A 680 8.77 29.83 42.14
C GLY A 680 9.07 30.71 40.91
N VAL A 681 8.03 31.40 40.40
CA VAL A 681 8.18 32.39 39.29
C VAL A 681 9.14 33.52 39.69
N GLU A 682 9.07 33.98 40.94
CA GLU A 682 9.90 35.07 41.45
C GLU A 682 11.40 34.69 41.52
N GLU A 683 11.69 33.41 41.75
CA GLU A 683 13.08 32.91 41.79
C GLU A 683 13.75 32.92 40.41
N VAL A 684 12.97 32.74 39.34
CA VAL A 684 13.51 32.73 37.96
C VAL A 684 13.46 34.13 37.34
N GLY A 685 12.34 34.86 37.50
CA GLY A 685 12.15 36.18 36.91
C GLY A 685 12.86 37.32 37.64
N GLY A 686 13.30 37.12 38.88
CA GLY A 686 13.84 38.18 39.73
C GLY A 686 12.83 39.32 39.88
N ASP A 687 13.25 40.58 39.98
CA ASP A 687 12.35 41.75 40.07
C ASP A 687 11.90 42.32 38.71
N HIS A 688 12.22 41.65 37.60
CA HIS A 688 11.88 42.12 36.27
C HIS A 688 10.47 41.69 35.86
N ALA A 689 9.56 42.66 35.72
CA ALA A 689 8.13 42.41 35.48
C ALA A 689 7.84 41.55 34.24
N GLU A 690 8.48 41.86 33.09
CA GLU A 690 8.23 41.10 31.85
C GLU A 690 8.85 39.70 31.90
N ALA A 691 9.91 39.49 32.69
CA ALA A 691 10.51 38.18 32.88
C ALA A 691 9.59 37.29 33.73
N ARG A 692 9.06 37.82 34.84
CA ARG A 692 8.01 37.14 35.63
C ARG A 692 6.81 36.80 34.76
N ARG A 693 6.35 37.74 33.93
CA ARG A 693 5.19 37.55 33.05
C ARG A 693 5.42 36.43 32.03
N TRP A 694 6.61 36.35 31.43
CA TRP A 694 6.96 35.31 30.46
C TRP A 694 7.05 33.93 31.11
N VAL A 695 7.71 33.84 32.28
CA VAL A 695 7.85 32.58 33.05
C VAL A 695 6.48 32.08 33.55
N ASP A 696 5.67 32.97 34.13
CA ASP A 696 4.31 32.65 34.59
C ASP A 696 3.38 32.27 33.42
N GLY A 697 3.66 32.77 32.21
CA GLY A 697 2.99 32.35 30.99
C GLY A 697 3.07 30.84 30.76
N TRP A 698 4.20 30.20 31.08
CA TRP A 698 4.33 28.74 30.91
C TRP A 698 3.46 27.95 31.88
N ARG A 699 3.25 28.49 33.09
CA ARG A 699 2.30 27.92 34.07
C ARG A 699 0.87 28.06 33.56
N ARG A 700 0.48 29.23 33.06
CA ARG A 700 -0.85 29.44 32.45
C ARG A 700 -1.08 28.52 31.25
N LEU A 701 -0.07 28.32 30.39
CA LEU A 701 -0.16 27.37 29.29
C LEU A 701 -0.37 25.93 29.79
N ALA A 702 0.23 25.55 30.92
CA ALA A 702 0.08 24.22 31.50
C ALA A 702 -1.32 23.97 32.09
N GLU A 703 -2.06 25.04 32.41
CA GLU A 703 -3.45 24.98 32.87
C GLU A 703 -4.47 24.85 31.71
N ARG A 704 -4.05 25.08 30.46
CA ARG A 704 -4.93 24.94 29.27
C ARG A 704 -5.21 23.47 28.96
N GLY A 705 -6.38 23.22 28.38
CA GLY A 705 -6.76 21.88 27.92
C GLY A 705 -5.86 21.36 26.80
N GLU A 706 -5.73 20.03 26.71
CA GLU A 706 -4.89 19.37 25.70
C GLU A 706 -5.22 19.81 24.26
N GLU A 707 -6.50 19.95 23.93
CA GLU A 707 -6.95 20.37 22.60
C GLU A 707 -6.48 21.78 22.24
N GLU A 708 -6.55 22.70 23.20
CA GLU A 708 -6.13 24.09 23.00
C GLU A 708 -4.61 24.21 22.83
N LEU A 709 -3.83 23.45 23.62
CA LEU A 709 -2.38 23.37 23.48
C LEU A 709 -1.96 22.80 22.11
N ARG A 710 -2.68 21.79 21.60
CA ARG A 710 -2.43 21.27 20.24
C ARG A 710 -2.69 22.34 19.18
N VAL A 711 -3.73 23.16 19.34
CA VAL A 711 -4.03 24.27 18.43
C VAL A 711 -2.93 25.32 18.46
N LEU A 712 -2.48 25.76 19.64
CA LEU A 712 -1.42 26.76 19.77
C LEU A 712 -0.07 26.26 19.23
N THR A 713 0.24 24.99 19.50
CA THR A 713 1.44 24.31 18.97
C THR A 713 1.37 24.18 17.44
N GLY A 714 0.19 23.85 16.90
CA GLY A 714 -0.06 23.87 15.46
C GLY A 714 0.16 25.27 14.87
N ASN A 715 -0.34 26.31 15.54
CA ASN A 715 -0.16 27.70 15.09
C ASN A 715 1.32 28.13 15.12
N ALA A 716 2.09 27.66 16.09
CA ALA A 716 3.54 27.91 16.16
C ALA A 716 4.26 27.29 14.96
N LEU A 717 3.90 26.05 14.60
CA LEU A 717 4.46 25.39 13.41
C LEU A 717 4.05 26.11 12.12
N GLN A 718 2.80 26.57 12.00
CA GLN A 718 2.33 27.36 10.86
C GLN A 718 3.09 28.68 10.69
N VAL A 719 3.47 29.33 11.79
CA VAL A 719 4.29 30.55 11.80
C VAL A 719 5.74 30.26 11.41
N SER A 720 6.26 29.06 11.69
CA SER A 720 7.64 28.69 11.37
C SER A 720 7.88 28.40 9.89
N GLU A 721 6.87 27.91 9.17
CA GLU A 721 7.00 27.43 7.78
C GLU A 721 7.40 28.53 6.77
N PRO A 722 6.84 29.76 6.83
CA PRO A 722 7.23 30.85 5.94
C PRO A 722 8.71 31.26 6.15
N LEU A 723 9.58 30.97 5.17
CA LEU A 723 10.99 31.41 5.10
C LEU A 723 11.93 31.07 6.30
N ASP A 724 11.72 29.96 7.01
CA ASP A 724 12.62 29.49 8.09
C ASP A 724 12.59 30.45 9.32
N LEU A 725 11.39 30.96 9.65
CA LEU A 725 11.16 31.77 10.84
C LEU A 725 11.42 30.93 12.09
N GLY A 726 12.37 31.39 12.92
CA GLY A 726 12.79 30.66 14.11
C GLY A 726 13.64 29.43 13.81
N ASP A 727 14.50 29.40 12.80
CA ASP A 727 15.41 28.26 12.51
C ASP A 727 16.45 27.91 13.60
N GLY A 728 16.32 28.47 14.82
CA GLY A 728 17.18 28.26 15.98
C GLY A 728 18.58 28.87 15.86
N LYS A 729 18.87 29.58 14.75
CA LYS A 729 20.20 30.17 14.48
C LYS A 729 20.37 31.58 15.01
N ALA A 730 19.27 32.28 15.27
CA ALA A 730 19.26 33.64 15.77
C ALA A 730 18.21 33.76 16.89
N ASP A 731 18.44 34.70 17.79
CA ASP A 731 17.52 34.96 18.89
C ASP A 731 16.39 35.88 18.45
N MET A 732 15.26 35.78 19.14
CA MET A 732 14.06 36.54 18.80
C MET A 732 13.79 37.61 19.86
N LEU A 733 13.62 38.85 19.44
CA LEU A 733 13.24 39.94 20.33
C LEU A 733 11.71 39.99 20.49
N LEU A 734 11.22 40.03 21.72
CA LEU A 734 9.80 40.12 22.05
C LEU A 734 9.50 41.44 22.76
N GLY A 735 8.65 42.26 22.15
CA GLY A 735 8.18 43.52 22.71
C GLY A 735 7.04 43.35 23.72
N ALA A 736 6.99 44.25 24.71
CA ALA A 736 5.92 44.27 25.71
C ALA A 736 4.52 44.59 25.12
N GLY A 737 4.46 45.22 23.95
CA GLY A 737 3.22 45.48 23.23
C GLY A 737 2.69 44.31 22.38
N ALA A 738 3.41 43.19 22.30
CA ALA A 738 2.97 42.05 21.51
C ALA A 738 1.64 41.47 22.05
N PRO A 739 0.64 41.17 21.18
CA PRO A 739 -0.61 40.57 21.62
C PRO A 739 -0.36 39.19 22.23
N GLU A 740 -1.27 38.75 23.09
CA GLU A 740 -1.14 37.47 23.82
C GLU A 740 -0.87 36.28 22.89
N ALA A 741 -1.59 36.20 21.77
CA ALA A 741 -1.36 35.18 20.75
C ALA A 741 0.09 35.16 20.22
N ALA A 742 0.68 36.33 19.96
CA ALA A 742 2.06 36.43 19.49
C ALA A 742 3.06 36.04 20.59
N ARG A 743 2.79 36.41 21.84
CA ARG A 743 3.63 36.02 22.98
C ARG A 743 3.63 34.50 23.21
N GLU A 744 2.47 33.86 23.19
CA GLU A 744 2.36 32.42 23.44
C GLU A 744 2.90 31.61 22.26
N VAL A 745 2.44 31.91 21.04
CA VAL A 745 2.76 31.13 19.84
C VAL A 745 4.20 31.40 19.39
N TRP A 746 4.56 32.67 19.23
CA TRP A 746 5.85 33.09 18.67
C TRP A 746 6.91 33.29 19.75
N GLY A 747 6.52 33.85 20.90
CA GLY A 747 7.40 34.18 22.02
C GLY A 747 7.70 33.07 23.02
N MET A 748 6.99 31.94 22.97
CA MET A 748 7.16 30.85 23.94
C MET A 748 7.23 29.49 23.26
N ILE A 749 6.14 29.06 22.60
CA ILE A 749 6.03 27.71 22.03
C ILE A 749 7.02 27.51 20.89
N LEU A 750 7.06 28.43 19.91
CA LEU A 750 7.94 28.30 18.76
C LEU A 750 9.43 28.17 19.15
N PRO A 751 10.02 29.06 19.99
CA PRO A 751 11.40 28.94 20.47
C PRO A 751 11.71 27.59 21.13
N ALA A 752 10.78 27.03 21.89
CA ALA A 752 10.94 25.72 22.53
C ALA A 752 10.99 24.57 21.50
N LEU A 753 10.17 24.66 20.44
CA LEU A 753 10.12 23.64 19.37
C LEU A 753 11.37 23.66 18.48
N VAL A 754 11.89 24.86 18.18
CA VAL A 754 13.00 25.05 17.23
C VAL A 754 14.37 25.21 17.89
N GLY A 755 14.40 25.27 19.22
CA GLY A 755 15.62 25.50 20.00
C GLY A 755 16.18 26.93 19.84
N GLY A 756 15.31 27.94 19.69
CA GLY A 756 15.68 29.35 19.70
C GLY A 756 15.69 29.94 21.12
N ARG A 757 16.28 31.14 21.28
CA ARG A 757 16.19 31.93 22.52
C ARG A 757 15.34 33.17 22.30
N VAL A 758 14.75 33.66 23.39
CA VAL A 758 13.90 34.86 23.38
C VAL A 758 14.59 35.95 24.17
N VAL A 759 14.63 37.16 23.61
CA VAL A 759 15.11 38.36 24.28
C VAL A 759 13.90 39.23 24.59
N LEU A 760 13.63 39.47 25.87
CA LEU A 760 12.49 40.24 26.32
C LEU A 760 12.88 41.72 26.35
N ALA A 761 12.28 42.51 25.46
CA ALA A 761 12.58 43.94 25.35
C ALA A 761 11.93 44.78 26.48
N GLY A 762 10.90 44.26 27.15
CA GLY A 762 10.18 44.94 28.23
C GLY A 762 9.88 46.41 27.90
N ASP A 763 10.15 47.30 28.86
CA ASP A 763 10.12 48.76 28.70
C ASP A 763 11.53 49.37 28.52
N ALA A 764 12.51 48.55 28.09
CA ALA A 764 13.90 48.98 27.97
C ALA A 764 14.07 50.26 27.13
N ARG A 765 14.82 51.23 27.66
CA ARG A 765 15.07 52.50 26.97
C ARG A 765 15.90 52.26 25.70
N PRO A 766 15.87 53.16 24.69
CA PRO A 766 16.61 52.96 23.44
C PRO A 766 18.10 52.61 23.62
N GLY A 767 18.80 53.23 24.59
CA GLY A 767 20.21 52.90 24.89
C GLY A 767 20.39 51.51 25.53
N GLU A 768 19.46 51.07 26.37
CA GLU A 768 19.48 49.70 26.92
C GLU A 768 19.22 48.69 25.80
N LEU A 769 18.28 49.00 24.90
CA LEU A 769 17.98 48.17 23.74
C LEU A 769 19.17 48.06 22.78
N GLU A 770 19.93 49.15 22.59
CA GLU A 770 21.17 49.15 21.82
C GLU A 770 22.21 48.17 22.41
N GLU A 771 22.49 48.26 23.72
CA GLU A 771 23.41 47.36 24.41
C GLU A 771 22.96 45.89 24.36
N MET A 772 21.65 45.63 24.50
CA MET A 772 21.08 44.29 24.36
C MET A 772 21.32 43.70 22.97
N LEU A 773 21.11 44.49 21.92
CA LEU A 773 21.22 44.06 20.53
C LEU A 773 22.66 43.86 20.08
N GLU A 774 23.62 44.62 20.61
CA GLU A 774 25.05 44.41 20.34
C GLU A 774 25.57 43.10 20.95
N GLY A 775 25.05 42.72 22.12
CA GLY A 775 25.43 41.49 22.82
C GLY A 775 24.77 40.21 22.31
N VAL A 776 23.73 40.32 21.46
CA VAL A 776 22.87 39.20 21.08
C VAL A 776 22.56 39.19 19.59
N GLY A 777 22.70 38.03 18.94
CA GLY A 777 22.42 37.85 17.51
C GLY A 777 20.92 37.81 17.19
N VAL A 778 20.23 38.93 17.38
CA VAL A 778 18.79 39.06 17.06
C VAL A 778 18.62 39.27 15.56
N ARG A 779 17.76 38.46 14.94
CA ARG A 779 17.39 38.60 13.52
C ARG A 779 15.95 39.09 13.35
N ASP A 780 15.09 38.69 14.25
CA ASP A 780 13.64 38.81 14.16
C ASP A 780 13.11 39.42 15.45
N ALA A 781 12.24 40.43 15.33
CA ALA A 781 11.57 41.09 16.43
C ALA A 781 10.05 40.98 16.26
N VAL A 782 9.33 40.78 17.34
CA VAL A 782 7.87 40.70 17.38
C VAL A 782 7.35 41.73 18.36
N GLY A 783 6.49 42.64 17.92
CA GLY A 783 5.98 43.71 18.78
C GLY A 783 4.99 44.63 18.08
N ASP A 784 4.83 45.83 18.60
CA ASP A 784 3.89 46.85 18.15
C ASP A 784 4.63 48.07 17.56
N ALA A 785 3.88 49.14 17.27
CA ALA A 785 4.45 50.40 16.81
C ALA A 785 5.42 51.04 17.82
N ALA A 786 5.22 50.83 19.14
CA ALA A 786 6.11 51.37 20.16
C ALA A 786 7.48 50.69 20.12
N LEU A 787 7.53 49.37 19.90
CA LEU A 787 8.79 48.67 19.66
C LEU A 787 9.48 49.16 18.38
N ALA A 788 8.73 49.45 17.32
CA ALA A 788 9.27 49.99 16.07
C ALA A 788 10.03 51.30 16.31
N SER A 789 9.42 52.25 17.02
CA SER A 789 10.06 53.54 17.34
C SER A 789 11.31 53.38 18.23
N ARG A 790 11.29 52.41 19.15
CA ARG A 790 12.45 52.12 20.02
C ARG A 790 13.60 51.49 19.23
N LEU A 791 13.32 50.59 18.29
CA LEU A 791 14.32 50.00 17.41
C LEU A 791 14.93 51.04 16.48
N GLU A 792 14.12 51.96 15.96
CA GLU A 792 14.61 53.08 15.15
C GLU A 792 15.54 54.00 15.97
N ALA A 793 15.18 54.28 17.22
CA ALA A 793 16.00 55.07 18.14
C ALA A 793 17.30 54.35 18.58
N ALA A 794 17.34 53.02 18.60
CA ALA A 794 18.54 52.22 18.88
C ALA A 794 19.54 52.16 17.70
N GLY A 795 19.23 52.82 16.58
CA GLY A 795 20.19 53.12 15.53
C GLY A 795 20.84 51.90 14.89
N LYS A 796 22.18 51.85 14.89
CA LYS A 796 22.94 50.83 14.15
C LYS A 796 22.77 49.41 14.71
N ALA A 797 22.58 49.26 16.01
CA ALA A 797 22.41 47.94 16.63
C ALA A 797 21.13 47.23 16.18
N ALA A 798 20.09 47.99 15.82
CA ALA A 798 18.85 47.46 15.26
C ALA A 798 18.89 47.29 13.73
N MET A 799 19.97 47.71 13.07
CA MET A 799 20.06 47.73 11.61
C MET A 799 20.03 46.31 11.03
N GLY A 800 18.92 45.99 10.36
CA GLY A 800 18.74 44.73 9.66
C GLY A 800 17.84 43.72 10.36
N ILE A 801 17.38 44.02 11.58
CA ILE A 801 16.33 43.26 12.27
C ILE A 801 15.02 43.35 11.49
N ARG A 802 14.31 42.24 11.34
CA ARG A 802 12.97 42.21 10.76
C ARG A 802 11.94 42.36 11.87
N LEU A 803 11.11 43.40 11.82
CA LEU A 803 10.06 43.61 12.81
C LEU A 803 8.72 43.09 12.27
N PHE A 804 8.14 42.14 12.99
CA PHE A 804 6.78 41.66 12.79
C PHE A 804 5.84 42.46 13.69
N ARG A 805 5.16 43.44 13.07
CA ARG A 805 4.34 44.43 13.76
C ARG A 805 2.90 43.93 13.90
N PHE A 806 2.44 43.83 15.13
CA PHE A 806 1.05 43.60 15.50
C PHE A 806 0.43 44.88 16.01
N GLY A 807 -0.73 45.25 15.49
CA GLY A 807 -1.39 46.51 15.84
C GLY A 807 -0.68 47.71 15.21
N GLY A 808 -1.43 48.52 14.47
CA GLY A 808 -0.93 49.69 13.75
C GLY A 808 -1.03 49.53 12.25
N GLY A 809 -2.21 49.83 11.68
CA GLY A 809 -2.46 50.04 10.25
C GLY A 809 -2.08 48.93 9.26
N PRO A 810 -2.61 48.97 8.03
CA PRO A 810 -2.20 48.06 6.99
C PRO A 810 -0.74 48.31 6.54
N GLN A 811 -0.12 47.30 5.95
CA GLN A 811 1.24 47.34 5.42
C GLN A 811 1.41 48.46 4.38
N THR A 812 2.46 49.27 4.55
CA THR A 812 2.90 50.28 3.57
C THR A 812 4.23 49.92 2.91
N GLU A 813 4.56 50.61 1.81
CA GLU A 813 5.88 50.53 1.17
C GLU A 813 7.00 51.04 2.09
N ALA A 814 6.72 52.10 2.87
CA ALA A 814 7.66 52.66 3.82
C ALA A 814 8.01 51.64 4.92
N ASP A 815 6.99 50.98 5.51
CA ASP A 815 7.18 49.91 6.49
C ASP A 815 8.12 48.82 5.93
N ALA A 816 7.86 48.34 4.72
CA ALA A 816 8.65 47.28 4.10
C ALA A 816 10.11 47.70 3.83
N SER A 817 10.33 48.97 3.44
CA SER A 817 11.68 49.52 3.26
C SER A 817 12.47 49.58 4.56
N GLN A 818 11.77 49.75 5.69
CA GLN A 818 12.31 49.71 7.05
C GLN A 818 12.32 48.29 7.66
N ARG A 819 12.05 47.24 6.86
CA ARG A 819 11.94 45.84 7.32
C ARG A 819 10.86 45.60 8.37
N GLN A 820 9.79 46.38 8.34
CA GLN A 820 8.61 46.20 9.17
C GLN A 820 7.50 45.49 8.37
N PHE A 821 6.92 44.46 8.97
CA PHE A 821 5.97 43.56 8.34
C PHE A 821 4.70 43.44 9.16
N ALA A 822 3.57 43.83 8.58
CA ALA A 822 2.27 43.78 9.23
C ALA A 822 1.83 42.33 9.48
N CYS A 823 1.39 42.08 10.71
CA CYS A 823 0.86 40.80 11.15
C CYS A 823 -0.51 41.00 11.81
N HIS A 824 -1.35 39.97 11.70
CA HIS A 824 -2.69 39.97 12.26
C HIS A 824 -2.91 38.75 13.17
N ALA A 825 -3.43 39.01 14.35
CA ALA A 825 -3.84 38.01 15.31
C ALA A 825 -5.27 38.30 15.78
N ALA A 826 -6.08 37.25 15.90
CA ALA A 826 -7.44 37.32 16.43
C ALA A 826 -7.81 35.99 17.10
N ALA A 827 -8.74 36.04 18.05
CA ALA A 827 -9.21 34.86 18.80
C ALA A 827 -8.07 33.99 19.38
N GLY A 828 -7.03 34.64 19.92
CA GLY A 828 -5.87 33.96 20.52
C GLY A 828 -4.91 33.29 19.54
N ARG A 829 -5.00 33.57 18.23
CA ARG A 829 -4.18 32.95 17.20
C ARG A 829 -3.55 33.97 16.28
N ILE A 830 -2.38 33.65 15.74
CA ILE A 830 -1.76 34.40 14.65
C ILE A 830 -2.39 33.90 13.35
N LEU A 831 -3.04 34.78 12.61
CA LEU A 831 -3.76 34.42 11.39
C LEU A 831 -2.98 34.80 10.14
N GLY A 832 -2.31 35.95 10.15
CA GLY A 832 -1.60 36.44 8.97
C GLY A 832 -0.26 37.09 9.29
N VAL A 833 0.72 36.87 8.41
CA VAL A 833 2.10 37.38 8.53
C VAL A 833 2.56 37.90 7.16
N SER A 834 3.08 39.14 7.12
CA SER A 834 3.76 39.70 5.94
C SER A 834 5.26 39.38 5.97
N MET A 835 5.92 39.35 4.81
CA MET A 835 7.34 39.04 4.72
C MET A 835 8.08 39.83 3.62
N PRO A 836 9.42 39.90 3.63
CA PRO A 836 10.17 40.45 2.52
C PRO A 836 9.94 39.64 1.24
N HIS A 837 9.93 40.30 0.07
CA HIS A 837 9.91 39.58 -1.20
C HIS A 837 11.18 38.71 -1.34
N PRO A 838 11.06 37.43 -1.74
CA PRO A 838 12.22 36.62 -2.04
C PRO A 838 13.00 37.21 -3.23
N PRO A 839 14.32 37.03 -3.32
CA PRO A 839 15.12 37.57 -4.40
C PRO A 839 14.61 37.06 -5.77
N VAL A 840 14.18 38.00 -6.63
CA VAL A 840 13.63 37.71 -7.96
C VAL A 840 14.73 37.15 -8.87
N ARG A 841 14.54 35.95 -9.43
CA ARG A 841 15.38 35.47 -10.55
C ARG A 841 14.92 36.13 -11.85
N ARG A 842 15.87 36.68 -12.63
CA ARG A 842 15.63 37.28 -13.96
C ARG A 842 14.68 36.41 -14.80
N GLY A 843 13.54 36.98 -15.21
CA GLY A 843 12.64 36.40 -16.21
C GLY A 843 11.17 36.23 -15.82
N ARG A 844 10.76 36.48 -14.56
CA ARG A 844 9.34 36.52 -14.14
C ARG A 844 9.09 37.67 -13.16
N PRO A 845 8.56 38.82 -13.61
CA PRO A 845 8.37 40.02 -12.79
C PRO A 845 7.22 39.95 -11.76
N GLU A 846 6.37 38.91 -11.79
CA GLU A 846 5.04 38.96 -11.13
C GLU A 846 4.89 38.12 -9.85
N GLU A 847 5.95 37.47 -9.38
CA GLU A 847 5.91 36.60 -8.19
C GLU A 847 5.90 37.42 -6.86
N ARG A 848 4.73 37.96 -6.47
CA ARG A 848 4.53 38.77 -5.24
C ARG A 848 4.33 37.90 -3.99
N PHE A 849 5.39 37.31 -3.46
CA PHE A 849 5.33 36.36 -2.32
C PHE A 849 5.69 36.93 -0.94
N GLY A 850 5.77 38.25 -0.79
CA GLY A 850 6.24 38.89 0.45
C GLY A 850 5.12 39.58 1.20
N TRP A 851 4.96 40.87 0.91
CA TRP A 851 3.98 41.74 1.51
C TRP A 851 3.14 42.38 0.40
N LYS A 852 1.97 42.92 0.75
CA LYS A 852 1.10 43.63 -0.20
C LYS A 852 0.63 44.93 0.43
N ALA A 853 0.77 46.04 -0.30
CA ALA A 853 0.33 47.35 0.17
C ALA A 853 -1.17 47.29 0.53
N GLY A 854 -1.53 47.83 1.69
CA GLY A 854 -2.91 47.81 2.18
C GLY A 854 -3.32 46.52 2.89
N SER A 855 -2.47 45.50 2.98
CA SER A 855 -2.80 44.23 3.65
C SER A 855 -2.35 44.19 5.11
N HIS A 856 -3.00 43.36 5.92
CA HIS A 856 -2.64 43.09 7.32
C HIS A 856 -1.85 41.78 7.50
N GLY A 857 -1.23 41.29 6.43
CA GLY A 857 -0.58 39.98 6.40
C GLY A 857 -1.22 39.00 5.43
N ARG A 858 -0.48 37.93 5.12
CA ARG A 858 -0.96 36.80 4.34
C ARG A 858 -1.39 35.68 5.27
N LEU A 859 -2.56 35.11 5.02
CA LEU A 859 -3.13 34.03 5.82
C LEU A 859 -2.16 32.83 5.90
N LEU A 860 -1.91 32.34 7.11
CA LEU A 860 -1.00 31.22 7.36
C LEU A 860 -1.57 29.89 6.82
N SER A 861 -0.67 28.99 6.44
CA SER A 861 -1.03 27.65 5.96
C SER A 861 -1.85 26.91 7.01
N GLY A 862 -2.90 26.19 6.61
CA GLY A 862 -3.79 25.50 7.53
C GLY A 862 -5.03 26.30 7.97
N PHE A 863 -5.08 27.60 7.67
CA PHE A 863 -6.31 28.39 7.77
C PHE A 863 -6.95 28.56 6.40
N ALA A 864 -8.27 28.44 6.34
CA ALA A 864 -9.05 28.73 5.15
C ALA A 864 -9.93 29.96 5.37
N ALA A 865 -9.99 30.86 4.39
CA ALA A 865 -10.81 32.06 4.43
C ALA A 865 -12.08 31.89 3.59
N LYS A 866 -13.23 32.25 4.15
CA LYS A 866 -14.53 32.24 3.47
C LYS A 866 -15.27 33.55 3.70
N GLU A 867 -15.52 34.29 2.64
CA GLU A 867 -16.32 35.51 2.72
C GLU A 867 -17.79 35.19 2.90
N ARG A 868 -18.44 35.85 3.87
CA ARG A 868 -19.86 35.68 4.19
C ARG A 868 -20.43 36.95 4.80
N ASP A 869 -21.61 37.38 4.34
CA ASP A 869 -22.40 38.45 4.95
C ASP A 869 -21.62 39.77 5.23
N GLY A 870 -20.71 40.16 4.32
CA GLY A 870 -19.91 41.38 4.47
C GLY A 870 -18.73 41.27 5.45
N GLY A 871 -18.33 40.06 5.83
CA GLY A 871 -17.13 39.79 6.61
C GLY A 871 -16.41 38.51 6.17
N LEU A 872 -15.33 38.19 6.89
CA LEU A 872 -14.46 37.04 6.62
C LEU A 872 -14.58 36.01 7.75
N GLU A 873 -15.05 34.80 7.43
CA GLU A 873 -14.94 33.64 8.31
C GLU A 873 -13.60 32.96 8.08
N VAL A 874 -12.78 32.83 9.12
CA VAL A 874 -11.52 32.07 9.08
C VAL A 874 -11.75 30.72 9.74
N LEU A 875 -11.45 29.64 9.03
CA LEU A 875 -11.64 28.25 9.42
C LEU A 875 -10.28 27.59 9.70
N ALA A 876 -10.25 26.60 10.60
CA ALA A 876 -9.12 25.70 10.80
C ALA A 876 -9.62 24.28 11.11
N ASN A 877 -8.88 23.25 10.71
CA ASN A 877 -9.14 21.84 11.08
C ASN A 877 -10.61 21.38 10.86
N GLY A 878 -11.13 21.58 9.65
CA GLY A 878 -12.26 20.82 9.11
C GLY A 878 -13.68 21.17 9.59
N ALA A 879 -13.91 21.86 10.71
CA ALA A 879 -15.29 22.23 11.09
C ALA A 879 -15.37 23.33 12.18
N ARG A 880 -16.13 24.39 11.87
CA ARG A 880 -16.44 25.63 12.63
C ARG A 880 -15.48 26.81 12.37
N PRO A 881 -16.01 28.03 12.17
CA PRO A 881 -15.18 29.23 12.09
C PRO A 881 -14.46 29.45 13.42
N VAL A 882 -13.15 29.66 13.29
CA VAL A 882 -12.24 30.04 14.36
C VAL A 882 -12.53 31.48 14.78
N VAL A 883 -12.76 32.34 13.78
CA VAL A 883 -13.09 33.75 13.98
C VAL A 883 -13.93 34.25 12.81
N THR A 884 -14.82 35.18 13.10
CA THR A 884 -15.51 36.00 12.09
C THR A 884 -14.98 37.41 12.22
N LEU A 885 -14.47 37.97 11.12
CA LEU A 885 -13.91 39.32 11.03
C LEU A 885 -14.85 40.19 10.17
N PRO A 886 -15.76 40.98 10.78
CA PRO A 886 -16.69 41.83 10.04
C PRO A 886 -15.95 42.92 9.24
N GLY A 887 -16.31 43.16 7.98
CA GLY A 887 -15.65 44.16 7.12
C GLY A 887 -14.31 43.73 6.54
N TRP A 888 -13.84 42.52 6.86
CA TRP A 888 -12.60 41.97 6.30
C TRP A 888 -12.86 41.15 5.03
N ARG A 889 -11.85 41.09 4.16
CA ARG A 889 -11.83 40.32 2.93
C ARG A 889 -10.48 39.64 2.73
N CYS A 890 -10.45 38.56 1.96
CA CYS A 890 -9.23 37.83 1.63
C CYS A 890 -9.09 37.70 0.12
N ASP A 891 -7.97 38.17 -0.44
CA ASP A 891 -7.78 38.13 -1.89
C ASP A 891 -7.35 36.75 -2.42
N ALA A 892 -7.21 36.65 -3.75
CA ALA A 892 -6.82 35.41 -4.42
C ALA A 892 -5.38 34.95 -4.14
N ASP A 893 -4.55 35.79 -3.49
CA ASP A 893 -3.18 35.44 -3.08
C ASP A 893 -3.14 35.02 -1.59
N GLY A 894 -4.24 35.25 -0.85
CA GLY A 894 -4.40 34.97 0.57
C GLY A 894 -4.07 36.17 1.47
N PHE A 895 -3.97 37.39 0.94
CA PHE A 895 -3.75 38.59 1.74
C PHE A 895 -5.05 39.09 2.36
N LEU A 896 -4.95 39.46 3.64
CA LEU A 896 -6.06 39.96 4.44
C LEU A 896 -6.16 41.48 4.30
N PHE A 897 -7.36 41.98 4.02
CA PHE A 897 -7.67 43.42 3.98
C PHE A 897 -8.87 43.67 4.88
N GLY A 898 -8.80 44.73 5.68
CA GLY A 898 -9.87 45.13 6.58
C GLY A 898 -9.64 46.56 7.04
N ASP A 899 -10.73 47.17 7.50
CA ASP A 899 -10.75 48.55 8.01
C ASP A 899 -10.04 48.71 9.36
#